data_AF-A0A5C4WW81-F1
#
_entry.id   AF-A0A5C4WW81-F1
#
_cell.length_a   1.000
_cell.length_b   1.000
_cell.length_c   1.000
_cell.angle_alpha   90.00
_cell.angle_beta   90.00
_cell.angle_gamma   90.00
#
_symmetry.space_group_name_H-M   'P 1'
#
loop_
_entity.id
_entity.type
_entity.pdbx_description
1 polymer ?
#
loop_
_entity_poly.entity_id
_entity_poly.type
_entity_poly.pdbx_seq_one_letter_code
_entity_poly.pdbx_strand_id
1 'polypeptide(L)'
;MTLAPPANAFARLPASHRRGRGGLPAVIVGAGAVVVFLWCGVSARDLAAFTAYIGIEVALPGTLLWRALAGGGRSRAEDVAAGLAFGYALEVLAYLPARALGAPLLVLVMPAGVLGAFAFVPGLRRHWRGGPAAVRSAGGHAIGGAVAERMPAWCAWALAAVVAYLIAWSALHLYRVPISRSYVDMPYHLALVGEVRHHVPPTLPSVLGEPLSYHWFVHAEMAATSWVTGIEPVTLVYRLSTLPMMAAMVVLVAVVGRQLGGRWGAGVAAVGVTYFLLSPALREGADFTSRSMFTAWASPTQTFGALLFAPVVLLLTRGRLGRGWLGRGWVALVVLLVALTGAKATFLPLLLAGAVVVVAVRWVVERRLRADWVCVAGVALVCLVIAQVVVFGRGSQGTVVAPFAAMRVLWGAVAGVGEPGLAAVPVAPLAVLTCVHLFCLACVWGGVAGLGRRVLEPSMSLLLGMGAAGVGAAVLLGHPASSQLYFLESVRPYLSVAAVCGVAGRRVPWRSPVAMAGAGAVIALLAARVEVPGGVLVRVVTPYALLGASAVAALLLWRRAGRTTRAAPVRWRRAGRTARAAPVGWRRAGGTTRAVPVRWGRAGGVVQAGPVVSRRGRAGVAVVAMVAGFAVPASVREAALRVAPEHGGRLVEIPPGAVRAARWLRGHSAPGDVVATDLHCRPVQVPGCDSRHYWVAGLTERRVLVEGWAYAESTLSRAELFVSPYLRVPFADQARLAANDATFRAPSARNVQHLSQKYGVKWLFTGINPELGKFARLQFRNSHFSVYRIG
;
A
#
# COMPACT_ATOMS: atom_id res chain seq x y z
N MET A 1 57.59 -0.30 -13.96
CA MET A 1 57.32 0.93 -13.18
C MET A 1 55.81 1.16 -13.13
N THR A 2 55.23 0.81 -12.00
CA THR A 2 53.82 0.95 -11.62
C THR A 2 53.57 2.35 -11.04
N LEU A 3 52.65 3.11 -11.62
CA LEU A 3 52.22 4.41 -11.08
C LEU A 3 51.02 4.19 -10.13
N ALA A 4 51.25 4.45 -8.85
CA ALA A 4 50.25 4.37 -7.78
C ALA A 4 49.23 5.52 -7.87
N PRO A 5 47.95 5.31 -7.48
CA PRO A 5 46.96 6.37 -7.39
C PRO A 5 47.19 7.24 -6.15
N PRO A 6 46.85 8.55 -6.18
CA PRO A 6 47.17 9.48 -5.11
C PRO A 6 46.32 9.23 -3.86
N ALA A 7 46.99 9.22 -2.70
CA ALA A 7 46.38 9.10 -1.39
C ALA A 7 45.51 10.33 -1.09
N ASN A 8 44.19 10.13 -0.97
CA ASN A 8 43.27 11.15 -0.49
C ASN A 8 43.44 11.33 1.02
N ALA A 9 44.16 12.37 1.43
CA ALA A 9 44.21 12.86 2.79
C ALA A 9 42.88 13.56 3.15
N PHE A 10 41.85 12.79 3.46
CA PHE A 10 40.72 13.30 4.23
C PHE A 10 41.15 13.38 5.70
N ALA A 11 41.29 14.61 6.21
CA ALA A 11 41.39 14.87 7.64
C ALA A 11 40.20 14.20 8.35
N ARG A 12 40.48 13.12 9.07
CA ARG A 12 39.51 12.43 9.92
C ARG A 12 39.20 13.36 11.08
N LEU A 13 38.06 14.06 11.02
CA LEU A 13 37.43 14.55 12.24
C LEU A 13 37.17 13.32 13.14
N PRO A 14 37.47 13.38 14.45
CA PRO A 14 37.26 12.25 15.34
C PRO A 14 35.76 11.94 15.35
N ALA A 15 35.39 10.82 14.74
CA ALA A 15 34.06 10.25 14.88
C ALA A 15 33.92 9.88 16.35
N SER A 16 33.20 10.71 17.11
CA SER A 16 32.74 10.34 18.44
C SER A 16 31.90 9.08 18.28
N HIS A 17 32.50 7.94 18.62
CA HIS A 17 31.86 6.63 18.67
C HIS A 17 30.88 6.60 19.85
N ARG A 18 29.83 7.44 19.81
CA ARG A 18 28.65 7.19 20.65
C ARG A 18 27.99 5.93 20.09
N ARG A 19 28.01 4.86 20.87
CA ARG A 19 27.15 3.66 20.70
C ARG A 19 25.69 4.13 20.71
N GLY A 20 25.19 4.61 19.57
CA GLY A 20 23.85 5.17 19.44
C GLY A 20 22.80 4.07 19.44
N ARG A 21 21.85 4.17 20.36
CA ARG A 21 20.69 3.30 20.62
C ARG A 21 19.70 3.26 19.42
N GLY A 22 20.13 2.76 18.26
CA GLY A 22 19.32 2.76 17.04
C GLY A 22 18.03 1.92 17.11
N GLY A 23 17.95 0.98 18.06
CA GLY A 23 16.75 0.16 18.28
C GLY A 23 15.71 0.76 19.23
N LEU A 24 16.07 1.79 20.01
CA LEU A 24 15.19 2.36 21.04
C LEU A 24 13.82 2.84 20.49
N PRO A 25 13.73 3.52 19.34
CA PRO A 25 12.43 3.95 18.80
C PRO A 25 11.50 2.78 18.48
N ALA A 26 12.04 1.69 17.91
CA ALA A 26 11.26 0.50 17.60
C ALA A 26 10.76 -0.22 18.86
N VAL A 27 11.60 -0.29 19.91
CA VAL A 27 11.22 -0.86 21.21
C VAL A 27 10.09 -0.06 21.85
N ILE A 28 10.19 1.28 21.87
CA ILE A 28 9.15 2.15 22.46
C ILE A 28 7.82 1.99 21.72
N VAL A 29 7.84 2.00 20.39
CA VAL A 29 6.61 1.83 19.60
C VAL A 29 6.04 0.42 19.73
N GLY A 30 6.89 -0.61 19.81
CA GLY A 30 6.46 -1.98 20.08
C GLY A 30 5.80 -2.12 21.45
N ALA A 31 6.40 -1.53 22.50
CA ALA A 31 5.79 -1.49 23.84
C ALA A 31 4.46 -0.71 23.84
N GLY A 32 4.40 0.41 23.12
CA GLY A 32 3.15 1.16 22.93
C GLY A 32 2.06 0.35 22.23
N ALA A 33 2.42 -0.43 21.20
CA ALA A 33 1.48 -1.34 20.54
C ALA A 33 0.93 -2.40 21.49
N VAL A 34 1.79 -2.99 22.34
CA VAL A 34 1.38 -3.96 23.37
C VAL A 34 0.38 -3.34 24.34
N VAL A 35 0.68 -2.14 24.87
CA VAL A 35 -0.23 -1.42 25.77
C VAL A 35 -1.58 -1.15 25.11
N VAL A 36 -1.57 -0.70 23.85
CA VAL A 36 -2.80 -0.41 23.09
C VAL A 36 -3.62 -1.67 22.86
N PHE A 37 -3.00 -2.81 22.52
CA PHE A 37 -3.74 -4.05 22.31
C PHE A 37 -4.38 -4.58 23.59
N LEU A 38 -3.65 -4.59 24.70
CA LEU A 38 -4.19 -4.96 26.02
C LEU A 38 -5.35 -4.04 26.40
N TRP A 39 -5.20 -2.73 26.19
CA TRP A 39 -6.26 -1.75 26.44
C TRP A 39 -7.48 -1.93 25.54
N CYS A 40 -7.30 -2.44 24.32
CA CYS A 40 -8.39 -2.74 23.39
C CYS A 40 -9.02 -4.13 23.60
N GLY A 41 -8.67 -4.83 24.69
CA GLY A 41 -9.29 -6.09 25.10
C GLY A 41 -8.68 -7.35 24.46
N VAL A 42 -7.50 -7.27 23.85
CA VAL A 42 -6.75 -8.46 23.44
C VAL A 42 -6.13 -9.10 24.68
N SER A 43 -6.30 -10.42 24.86
CA SER A 43 -5.72 -11.11 26.01
C SER A 43 -4.18 -11.12 25.94
N ALA A 44 -3.50 -11.09 27.09
CA ALA A 44 -2.05 -11.16 27.13
C ALA A 44 -1.51 -12.47 26.51
N ARG A 45 -2.27 -13.57 26.67
CA ARG A 45 -1.98 -14.87 26.04
C ARG A 45 -2.00 -14.77 24.53
N ASP A 46 -3.09 -14.24 23.95
CA ASP A 46 -3.23 -14.15 22.49
C ASP A 46 -2.17 -13.22 21.90
N LEU A 47 -1.88 -12.11 22.59
CA LEU A 47 -0.85 -11.18 22.16
C LEU A 47 0.55 -11.80 22.18
N ALA A 48 0.88 -12.57 23.23
CA ALA A 48 2.14 -13.28 23.33
C ALA A 48 2.25 -14.36 22.24
N ALA A 49 1.21 -15.16 22.04
CA ALA A 49 1.14 -16.19 21.02
C ALA A 49 1.27 -15.60 19.60
N PHE A 50 0.53 -14.53 19.31
CA PHE A 50 0.61 -13.82 18.03
C PHE A 50 2.00 -13.23 17.78
N THR A 51 2.60 -12.61 18.80
CA THR A 51 3.95 -12.02 18.68
C THR A 51 5.00 -13.11 18.44
N ALA A 52 4.91 -14.24 19.15
CA ALA A 52 5.79 -15.38 18.96
C ALA A 52 5.63 -15.99 17.56
N TYR A 53 4.38 -16.16 17.10
CA TYR A 53 4.06 -16.66 15.76
C TYR A 53 4.67 -15.75 14.67
N ILE A 54 4.33 -14.46 14.66
CA ILE A 54 4.86 -13.51 13.68
C ILE A 54 6.39 -13.42 13.75
N GLY A 55 6.99 -13.47 14.94
CA GLY A 55 8.43 -13.35 15.13
C GLY A 55 9.20 -14.59 14.67
N ILE A 56 8.82 -15.77 15.17
CA ILE A 56 9.57 -17.02 15.04
C ILE A 56 9.16 -17.80 13.79
N GLU A 57 7.87 -17.84 13.48
CA GLU A 57 7.32 -18.66 12.39
C GLU A 57 7.31 -17.92 11.06
N VAL A 58 7.05 -16.61 11.08
CA VAL A 58 6.93 -15.82 9.83
C VAL A 58 8.21 -15.01 9.57
N ALA A 59 8.52 -14.06 10.43
CA ALA A 59 9.57 -13.08 10.18
C ALA A 59 10.97 -13.68 10.18
N LEU A 60 11.30 -14.56 11.12
CA LEU A 60 12.63 -15.15 11.24
C LEU A 60 13.02 -16.02 10.03
N PRO A 61 12.28 -17.09 9.67
CA PRO A 61 12.60 -17.91 8.50
C PRO A 61 12.52 -17.09 7.21
N GLY A 62 11.53 -16.20 7.09
CA GLY A 62 11.42 -15.28 5.96
C GLY A 62 12.65 -14.36 5.82
N THR A 63 13.18 -13.83 6.93
CA THR A 63 14.42 -13.01 6.94
C THR A 63 15.65 -13.81 6.54
N LEU A 64 15.78 -15.05 7.03
CA LEU A 64 16.90 -15.93 6.71
C LEU A 64 16.92 -16.28 5.21
N LEU A 65 15.77 -16.68 4.67
CA LEU A 65 15.62 -16.96 3.24
C LEU A 65 15.79 -15.71 2.38
N TRP A 66 15.23 -14.57 2.79
CA TRP A 66 15.44 -13.30 2.11
C TRP A 66 16.93 -12.95 2.03
N ARG A 67 17.69 -13.11 3.12
CA ARG A 67 19.14 -12.90 3.12
C ARG A 67 19.88 -13.86 2.20
N ALA A 68 19.47 -15.13 2.16
CA ALA A 68 20.09 -16.15 1.32
C ALA A 68 19.80 -15.94 -0.17
N LEU A 69 18.59 -15.52 -0.51
CA LEU A 69 18.11 -15.40 -1.88
C LEU A 69 18.33 -14.02 -2.50
N ALA A 70 18.01 -12.96 -1.76
CA ALA A 70 18.09 -11.56 -2.19
C ALA A 70 19.40 -10.86 -1.79
N GLY A 71 20.33 -11.59 -1.15
CA GLY A 71 21.65 -11.09 -0.73
C GLY A 71 21.63 -10.14 0.47
N GLY A 72 20.50 -10.07 1.20
CA GLY A 72 20.34 -9.25 2.40
C GLY A 72 20.26 -7.74 2.14
N GLY A 73 19.63 -7.03 3.05
CA GLY A 73 19.46 -5.59 3.07
C GLY A 73 20.68 -4.83 3.59
N ARG A 74 20.62 -3.50 3.54
CA ARG A 74 21.68 -2.62 4.07
C ARG A 74 21.57 -2.39 5.57
N SER A 75 20.41 -2.71 6.16
CA SER A 75 20.11 -2.58 7.57
C SER A 75 19.32 -3.78 8.10
N ARG A 76 19.37 -4.02 9.41
CA ARG A 76 18.57 -5.09 10.04
C ARG A 76 17.06 -4.84 9.94
N ALA A 77 16.63 -3.59 10.03
CA ALA A 77 15.21 -3.24 9.90
C ALA A 77 14.68 -3.59 8.51
N GLU A 78 15.48 -3.33 7.47
CA GLU A 78 15.16 -3.73 6.10
C GLU A 78 15.09 -5.25 5.95
N ASP A 79 16.07 -5.98 6.47
CA ASP A 79 16.08 -7.44 6.44
C ASP A 79 14.83 -8.03 7.07
N VAL A 80 14.46 -7.53 8.26
CA VAL A 80 13.30 -8.02 9.00
C VAL A 80 12.00 -7.64 8.30
N ALA A 81 11.87 -6.43 7.76
CA ALA A 81 10.66 -6.00 7.07
C ALA A 81 10.45 -6.76 5.74
N ALA A 82 11.52 -6.93 4.94
CA ALA A 82 11.46 -7.71 3.71
C ALA A 82 11.31 -9.20 4.01
N GLY A 83 11.94 -9.68 5.08
CA GLY A 83 11.83 -11.03 5.60
C GLY A 83 10.42 -11.36 6.07
N LEU A 84 9.75 -10.46 6.78
CA LEU A 84 8.35 -10.62 7.18
C LEU A 84 7.44 -10.76 5.96
N ALA A 85 7.59 -9.87 4.96
CA ALA A 85 6.85 -9.98 3.71
C ALA A 85 7.11 -11.32 2.99
N PHE A 86 8.37 -11.76 2.92
CA PHE A 86 8.71 -13.03 2.29
C PHE A 86 8.19 -14.24 3.09
N GLY A 87 8.22 -14.17 4.43
CA GLY A 87 7.68 -15.17 5.33
C GLY A 87 6.17 -15.35 5.13
N TYR A 88 5.42 -14.26 5.06
CA TYR A 88 3.99 -14.30 4.74
C TYR A 88 3.69 -14.94 3.39
N ALA A 89 4.49 -14.63 2.36
CA ALA A 89 4.32 -15.25 1.04
C ALA A 89 4.53 -16.78 1.11
N LEU A 90 5.57 -17.23 1.83
CA LEU A 90 5.86 -18.66 1.98
C LEU A 90 4.82 -19.38 2.84
N GLU A 91 4.38 -18.77 3.93
CA GLU A 91 3.38 -19.34 4.84
C GLU A 91 2.07 -19.61 4.09
N VAL A 92 1.54 -18.62 3.36
CA VAL A 92 0.32 -18.84 2.59
C VAL A 92 0.51 -19.96 1.58
N LEU A 93 1.60 -19.94 0.80
CA LEU A 93 1.86 -20.98 -0.20
C LEU A 93 2.07 -22.37 0.41
N ALA A 94 2.52 -22.47 1.66
CA ALA A 94 2.61 -23.73 2.40
C ALA A 94 1.26 -24.14 3.03
N TYR A 95 0.47 -23.18 3.50
CA TYR A 95 -0.83 -23.42 4.15
C TYR A 95 -1.86 -23.98 3.18
N LEU A 96 -1.92 -23.48 1.94
CA LEU A 96 -2.90 -23.94 0.95
C LEU A 96 -2.87 -25.45 0.70
N PRO A 97 -1.72 -26.08 0.34
CA PRO A 97 -1.67 -27.53 0.17
C PRO A 97 -1.84 -28.26 1.51
N ALA A 98 -1.29 -27.76 2.62
CA ALA A 98 -1.50 -28.35 3.94
C ALA A 98 -2.99 -28.44 4.31
N ARG A 99 -3.74 -27.37 4.02
CA ARG A 99 -5.19 -27.34 4.22
C ARG A 99 -5.90 -28.24 3.24
N ALA A 100 -5.53 -28.27 1.96
CA ALA A 100 -6.14 -29.19 0.98
C ALA A 100 -6.00 -30.66 1.39
N LEU A 101 -4.90 -31.03 2.04
CA LEU A 101 -4.67 -32.38 2.61
C LEU A 101 -5.43 -32.67 3.91
N GLY A 102 -6.20 -31.70 4.44
CA GLY A 102 -6.89 -31.84 5.73
C GLY A 102 -5.98 -31.74 6.95
N ALA A 103 -4.71 -31.36 6.77
CA ALA A 103 -3.70 -31.28 7.83
C ALA A 103 -3.11 -29.85 7.93
N PRO A 104 -3.91 -28.85 8.37
CA PRO A 104 -3.52 -27.44 8.34
C PRO A 104 -2.25 -27.13 9.14
N LEU A 105 -1.94 -27.90 10.19
CA LEU A 105 -0.73 -27.74 10.99
C LEU A 105 0.56 -28.13 10.26
N LEU A 106 0.49 -28.80 9.10
CA LEU A 106 1.68 -29.03 8.25
C LEU A 106 2.31 -27.72 7.76
N VAL A 107 1.61 -26.58 7.86
CA VAL A 107 2.19 -25.26 7.61
C VAL A 107 3.47 -25.03 8.44
N LEU A 108 3.57 -25.63 9.65
CA LEU A 108 4.73 -25.55 10.54
C LEU A 108 5.99 -26.25 10.01
N VAL A 109 5.84 -27.18 9.06
CA VAL A 109 6.97 -27.94 8.51
C VAL A 109 7.90 -27.00 7.73
N MET A 110 7.35 -26.04 6.99
CA MET A 110 8.13 -25.07 6.22
C MET A 110 9.06 -24.23 7.12
N PRO A 111 8.56 -23.46 8.12
CA PRO A 111 9.41 -22.66 8.98
C PRO A 111 10.35 -23.54 9.82
N ALA A 112 9.91 -24.70 10.34
CA ALA A 112 10.78 -25.62 11.07
C ALA A 112 11.93 -26.15 10.20
N GLY A 113 11.64 -26.55 8.96
CA GLY A 113 12.63 -27.00 7.99
C GLY A 113 13.63 -25.91 7.62
N VAL A 114 13.17 -24.67 7.43
CA VAL A 114 14.05 -23.52 7.19
C VAL A 114 14.95 -23.25 8.38
N LEU A 115 14.39 -23.17 9.59
CA LEU A 115 15.17 -22.93 10.81
C LEU A 115 16.20 -24.05 11.05
N GLY A 116 15.79 -25.31 10.88
CA GLY A 116 16.67 -26.47 10.95
C GLY A 116 17.79 -26.40 9.91
N ALA A 117 17.48 -26.16 8.63
CA ALA A 117 18.48 -26.05 7.58
C ALA A 117 19.48 -24.92 7.87
N PHE A 118 19.02 -23.76 8.32
CA PHE A 118 19.90 -22.64 8.64
C PHE A 118 20.69 -22.84 9.96
N ALA A 119 20.20 -23.67 10.88
CA ALA A 119 20.91 -24.06 12.08
C ALA A 119 21.99 -25.13 11.79
N PHE A 120 21.69 -26.13 10.96
CA PHE A 120 22.56 -27.29 10.77
C PHE A 120 23.52 -27.15 9.57
N VAL A 121 23.14 -26.46 8.48
CA VAL A 121 23.98 -26.32 7.29
C VAL A 121 25.01 -25.19 7.47
N PRO A 122 26.33 -25.47 7.53
CA PRO A 122 27.35 -24.45 7.85
C PRO A 122 27.35 -23.25 6.90
N GLY A 123 27.11 -23.50 5.60
CA GLY A 123 27.03 -22.45 4.58
C GLY A 123 25.84 -21.50 4.76
N LEU A 124 24.77 -21.94 5.43
CA LEU A 124 23.59 -21.13 5.71
C LEU A 124 23.68 -20.37 7.05
N ARG A 125 24.49 -20.87 8.00
CA ARG A 125 24.70 -20.22 9.32
C ARG A 125 25.16 -18.76 9.22
N ARG A 126 25.87 -18.40 8.15
CA ARG A 126 26.29 -17.02 7.88
C ARG A 126 25.13 -16.02 7.80
N HIS A 127 23.93 -16.46 7.42
CA HIS A 127 22.76 -15.61 7.22
C HIS A 127 22.05 -15.20 8.54
N TRP A 128 22.38 -15.83 9.67
CA TRP A 128 21.95 -15.38 10.99
C TRP A 128 22.58 -14.04 11.39
N ARG A 129 23.81 -13.78 10.93
CA ARG A 129 24.53 -12.53 11.21
C ARG A 129 24.08 -11.47 10.21
N GLY A 130 23.18 -10.58 10.64
CA GLY A 130 22.73 -9.44 9.85
C GLY A 130 23.86 -8.42 9.64
N GLY A 131 24.24 -8.19 8.38
CA GLY A 131 25.24 -7.21 7.95
C GLY A 131 25.97 -7.63 6.66
N PRO A 132 26.64 -6.71 5.95
CA PRO A 132 27.27 -6.95 4.64
C PRO A 132 28.50 -7.88 4.63
N ALA A 133 28.64 -8.77 5.62
CA ALA A 133 29.78 -9.67 5.77
C ALA A 133 29.67 -10.96 4.92
N ALA A 134 28.58 -11.18 4.18
CA ALA A 134 28.34 -12.41 3.42
C ALA A 134 28.85 -12.40 1.96
N VAL A 135 29.51 -11.33 1.51
CA VAL A 135 30.24 -11.31 0.22
C VAL A 135 31.74 -11.53 0.48
N ARG A 136 32.06 -12.69 1.05
CA ARG A 136 33.42 -13.25 1.02
C ARG A 136 33.29 -14.74 0.75
N SER A 137 33.24 -15.13 -0.52
CA SER A 137 33.73 -16.45 -0.91
C SER A 137 34.02 -16.56 -2.41
N ALA A 138 35.17 -17.19 -2.68
CA ALA A 138 35.64 -17.80 -3.92
C ALA A 138 35.89 -16.88 -5.14
N GLY A 139 37.14 -16.40 -5.26
CA GLY A 139 37.64 -15.64 -6.42
C GLY A 139 38.05 -14.23 -6.02
N GLY A 140 39.28 -14.08 -5.54
CA GLY A 140 39.79 -12.83 -4.97
C GLY A 140 39.87 -11.68 -5.97
N HIS A 141 38.81 -10.90 -6.08
CA HIS A 141 38.84 -9.50 -6.54
C HIS A 141 37.75 -8.73 -5.79
N ALA A 142 38.16 -7.98 -4.75
CA ALA A 142 37.28 -7.16 -3.95
C ALA A 142 36.80 -5.92 -4.73
N ILE A 143 35.63 -6.01 -5.35
CA ILE A 143 34.93 -4.81 -5.86
C ILE A 143 34.06 -4.26 -4.73
N GLY A 144 34.61 -3.29 -4.00
CA GLY A 144 33.86 -2.33 -3.17
C GLY A 144 33.15 -2.89 -1.93
N GLY A 145 33.81 -2.81 -0.77
CA GLY A 145 33.21 -3.11 0.53
C GLY A 145 31.96 -2.28 0.81
N ALA A 146 30.79 -2.91 0.78
CA ALA A 146 29.55 -2.30 1.25
C ALA A 146 29.61 -2.20 2.79
N VAL A 147 29.97 -1.03 3.32
CA VAL A 147 29.89 -0.75 4.76
C VAL A 147 28.42 -0.78 5.20
N ALA A 148 28.12 -1.39 6.35
CA ALA A 148 26.78 -1.39 6.92
C ALA A 148 26.32 0.06 7.14
N GLU A 149 25.36 0.52 6.35
CA GLU A 149 24.87 1.88 6.45
C GLU A 149 23.90 1.98 7.62
N ARG A 150 24.33 2.59 8.73
CA ARG A 150 23.46 2.82 9.88
C ARG A 150 22.40 3.87 9.52
N MET A 151 21.13 3.52 9.73
CA MET A 151 20.04 4.48 9.66
C MET A 151 20.28 5.59 10.71
N PRO A 152 20.25 6.88 10.33
CA PRO A 152 20.35 7.97 11.29
C PRO A 152 19.25 7.89 12.35
N ALA A 153 19.55 8.26 13.60
CA ALA A 153 18.61 8.16 14.71
C ALA A 153 17.31 8.96 14.47
N TRP A 154 17.41 10.15 13.87
CA TRP A 154 16.23 10.96 13.55
C TRP A 154 15.31 10.27 12.53
N CYS A 155 15.86 9.51 11.58
CA CYS A 155 15.05 8.73 10.63
C CYS A 155 14.32 7.61 11.36
N ALA A 156 15.02 6.91 12.26
CA ALA A 156 14.42 5.87 13.09
C ALA A 156 13.25 6.41 13.91
N TRP A 157 13.42 7.58 14.55
CA TRP A 157 12.36 8.27 15.27
C TRP A 157 11.22 8.76 14.37
N ALA A 158 11.52 9.27 13.18
CA ALA A 158 10.48 9.68 12.23
C ALA A 158 9.62 8.49 11.77
N LEU A 159 10.23 7.37 11.40
CA LEU A 159 9.49 6.16 11.02
C LEU A 159 8.70 5.59 12.21
N ALA A 160 9.30 5.59 13.40
CA ALA A 160 8.63 5.21 14.64
C ALA A 160 7.41 6.11 14.93
N ALA A 161 7.51 7.42 14.71
CA ALA A 161 6.40 8.35 14.87
C ALA A 161 5.26 8.06 13.88
N VAL A 162 5.56 7.70 12.63
CA VAL A 162 4.54 7.26 11.66
C VAL A 162 3.84 6.00 12.14
N VAL A 163 4.58 4.99 12.61
CA VAL A 163 3.99 3.75 13.13
C VAL A 163 3.17 4.02 14.40
N ALA A 164 3.65 4.86 15.32
CA ALA A 164 2.91 5.27 16.51
C ALA A 164 1.60 5.98 16.15
N TYR A 165 1.62 6.85 15.14
CA TYR A 165 0.41 7.47 14.60
C TYR A 165 -0.56 6.43 14.04
N LEU A 166 -0.08 5.46 13.25
CA LEU A 166 -0.93 4.38 12.71
C LEU A 166 -1.55 3.53 13.82
N ILE A 167 -0.81 3.26 14.91
CA ILE A 167 -1.32 2.57 16.10
C ILE A 167 -2.42 3.39 16.76
N ALA A 168 -2.17 4.68 17.03
CA ALA A 168 -3.13 5.56 17.67
C ALA A 168 -4.40 5.72 16.83
N TRP A 169 -4.26 5.93 15.52
CA TRP A 169 -5.37 6.02 14.59
C TRP A 169 -6.20 4.73 14.58
N SER A 170 -5.54 3.57 14.51
CA SER A 170 -6.20 2.26 14.52
C SER A 170 -6.90 1.98 15.85
N ALA A 171 -6.29 2.37 16.97
CA ALA A 171 -6.91 2.25 18.28
C ALA A 171 -8.24 2.99 18.32
N LEU A 172 -8.25 4.25 17.89
CA LEU A 172 -9.40 5.15 18.01
C LEU A 172 -10.53 4.79 17.03
N HIS A 173 -10.21 4.36 15.81
CA HIS A 173 -11.20 4.18 14.75
C HIS A 173 -11.65 2.73 14.55
N LEU A 174 -10.90 1.77 15.08
CA LEU A 174 -11.01 0.35 14.72
C LEU A 174 -10.93 -0.55 15.95
N TYR A 175 -9.83 -0.52 16.71
CA TYR A 175 -9.60 -1.46 17.82
C TYR A 175 -10.47 -1.21 19.04
N ARG A 176 -10.94 0.03 19.25
CA ARG A 176 -11.92 0.31 20.31
C ARG A 176 -13.35 0.22 19.85
N VAL A 177 -13.57 0.17 18.54
CA VAL A 177 -14.93 0.12 18.01
C VAL A 177 -15.48 -1.27 18.27
N PRO A 178 -16.66 -1.38 18.93
CA PRO A 178 -17.32 -2.66 19.13
C PRO A 178 -17.51 -3.36 17.79
N ILE A 179 -17.34 -4.68 17.76
CA ILE A 179 -17.52 -5.47 16.53
C ILE A 179 -18.92 -5.29 15.93
N SER A 180 -19.91 -4.95 16.76
CA SER A 180 -21.28 -4.67 16.32
C SER A 180 -21.45 -3.36 15.56
N ARG A 181 -20.48 -2.45 15.61
CA ARG A 181 -20.49 -1.15 14.91
C ARG A 181 -19.27 -0.99 14.01
N SER A 182 -18.64 -2.10 13.64
CA SER A 182 -17.48 -2.08 12.75
C SER A 182 -17.90 -1.69 11.34
N TYR A 183 -16.90 -1.43 10.49
CA TYR A 183 -17.13 -1.27 9.07
C TYR A 183 -17.85 -2.51 8.48
N VAL A 184 -18.74 -2.26 7.51
CA VAL A 184 -19.64 -3.26 6.91
C VAL A 184 -18.93 -4.46 6.29
N ASP A 185 -17.69 -4.31 5.84
CA ASP A 185 -16.92 -5.40 5.22
C ASP A 185 -16.19 -6.28 6.25
N MET A 186 -16.16 -5.90 7.52
CA MET A 186 -15.44 -6.67 8.54
C MET A 186 -16.05 -8.05 8.77
N PRO A 187 -17.39 -8.21 8.85
CA PRO A 187 -18.00 -9.53 8.88
C PRO A 187 -17.74 -10.36 7.61
N TYR A 188 -17.61 -9.71 6.46
CA TYR A 188 -17.24 -10.39 5.21
C TYR A 188 -15.83 -10.99 5.29
N HIS A 189 -14.85 -10.21 5.74
CA HIS A 189 -13.49 -10.72 5.99
C HIS A 189 -13.48 -11.86 7.01
N LEU A 190 -14.27 -11.75 8.08
CA LEU A 190 -14.40 -12.81 9.07
C LEU A 190 -14.98 -14.10 8.47
N ALA A 191 -15.99 -13.99 7.61
CA ALA A 191 -16.59 -15.12 6.91
C ALA A 191 -15.58 -15.83 6.01
N LEU A 192 -14.75 -15.08 5.28
CA LEU A 192 -13.70 -15.65 4.45
C LEU A 192 -12.60 -16.34 5.25
N VAL A 193 -12.23 -15.82 6.43
CA VAL A 193 -11.30 -16.53 7.33
C VAL A 193 -11.92 -17.86 7.79
N GLY A 194 -13.19 -17.85 8.21
CA GLY A 194 -13.91 -19.06 8.57
C GLY A 194 -13.96 -20.09 7.43
N GLU A 195 -14.26 -19.65 6.21
CA GLU A 195 -14.28 -20.51 5.02
C GLU A 195 -12.91 -21.12 4.74
N VAL A 196 -11.85 -20.32 4.63
CA VAL A 196 -10.52 -20.81 4.27
C VAL A 196 -9.90 -21.67 5.39
N ARG A 197 -10.29 -21.42 6.65
CA ARG A 197 -9.91 -22.25 7.79
C ARG A 197 -10.47 -23.66 7.68
N HIS A 198 -11.68 -23.81 7.11
CA HIS A 198 -12.43 -25.07 7.08
C HIS A 198 -12.60 -25.68 5.69
N HIS A 199 -12.25 -25.01 4.60
CA HIS A 199 -12.50 -25.47 3.24
C HIS A 199 -11.46 -24.93 2.24
N VAL A 200 -10.92 -25.82 1.39
CA VAL A 200 -10.10 -25.47 0.22
C VAL A 200 -10.48 -26.42 -0.92
N PRO A 201 -10.80 -25.94 -2.14
CA PRO A 201 -10.89 -24.53 -2.52
C PRO A 201 -12.04 -23.78 -1.82
N PRO A 202 -11.89 -22.47 -1.54
CA PRO A 202 -12.92 -21.70 -0.87
C PRO A 202 -14.07 -21.33 -1.80
N THR A 203 -15.27 -21.23 -1.24
CA THR A 203 -16.49 -20.70 -1.87
C THR A 203 -16.95 -19.43 -1.15
N LEU A 204 -17.94 -18.72 -1.67
CA LEU A 204 -18.52 -17.59 -0.94
C LEU A 204 -19.41 -18.17 0.20
N PRO A 205 -19.02 -18.05 1.49
CA PRO A 205 -19.73 -18.74 2.57
C PRO A 205 -21.12 -18.16 2.84
N SER A 206 -21.42 -16.96 2.32
CA SER A 206 -22.69 -16.26 2.49
C SER A 206 -23.78 -16.74 1.50
N VAL A 207 -23.39 -17.48 0.46
CA VAL A 207 -24.28 -18.02 -0.58
C VAL A 207 -23.81 -19.43 -0.96
N LEU A 208 -24.56 -20.45 -0.55
CA LEU A 208 -24.16 -21.84 -0.78
C LEU A 208 -23.94 -22.15 -2.26
N GLY A 209 -22.75 -22.66 -2.59
CA GLY A 209 -22.39 -23.07 -3.96
C GLY A 209 -21.92 -21.95 -4.88
N GLU A 210 -21.92 -20.69 -4.43
CA GLU A 210 -21.34 -19.57 -5.20
C GLU A 210 -19.80 -19.63 -5.14
N PRO A 211 -19.10 -19.56 -6.29
CA PRO A 211 -17.63 -19.53 -6.30
C PRO A 211 -17.10 -18.23 -5.69
N LEU A 212 -15.93 -18.30 -5.03
CA LEU A 212 -15.28 -17.13 -4.46
C LEU A 212 -14.34 -16.46 -5.50
N SER A 213 -14.88 -15.53 -6.29
CA SER A 213 -14.09 -14.72 -7.22
C SER A 213 -13.47 -13.50 -6.52
N TYR A 214 -12.59 -13.70 -5.54
CA TYR A 214 -12.03 -12.61 -4.73
C TYR A 214 -10.56 -12.86 -4.35
N HIS A 215 -9.84 -11.82 -3.91
CA HIS A 215 -8.49 -11.99 -3.34
C HIS A 215 -8.58 -12.52 -1.91
N TRP A 216 -8.15 -13.76 -1.65
CA TRP A 216 -8.40 -14.41 -0.36
C TRP A 216 -7.16 -14.90 0.40
N PHE A 217 -5.94 -14.71 -0.10
CA PHE A 217 -4.73 -15.25 0.55
C PHE A 217 -4.42 -14.64 1.93
N VAL A 218 -4.79 -13.39 2.19
CA VAL A 218 -4.66 -12.82 3.55
C VAL A 218 -5.55 -13.57 4.56
N HIS A 219 -6.70 -14.08 4.13
CA HIS A 219 -7.56 -14.88 5.01
C HIS A 219 -6.97 -16.27 5.26
N ALA A 220 -6.16 -16.79 4.32
CA ALA A 220 -5.38 -18.00 4.53
C ALA A 220 -4.27 -17.79 5.57
N GLU A 221 -3.58 -16.65 5.57
CA GLU A 221 -2.63 -16.26 6.63
C GLU A 221 -3.32 -16.19 8.00
N MET A 222 -4.47 -15.52 8.09
CA MET A 222 -5.24 -15.44 9.33
C MET A 222 -5.75 -16.81 9.78
N ALA A 223 -6.14 -17.68 8.84
CA ALA A 223 -6.56 -19.06 9.14
C ALA A 223 -5.39 -19.91 9.65
N ALA A 224 -4.21 -19.81 9.04
CA ALA A 224 -2.98 -20.46 9.49
C ALA A 224 -2.62 -20.00 10.92
N THR A 225 -2.62 -18.69 11.13
CA THR A 225 -2.39 -18.07 12.45
C THR A 225 -3.37 -18.63 13.48
N SER A 226 -4.67 -18.67 13.16
CA SER A 226 -5.70 -19.20 14.07
C SER A 226 -5.51 -20.69 14.38
N TRP A 227 -5.13 -21.51 13.39
CA TRP A 227 -4.85 -22.93 13.59
C TRP A 227 -3.66 -23.17 14.51
N VAL A 228 -2.56 -22.45 14.31
CA VAL A 228 -1.33 -22.66 15.07
C VAL A 228 -1.44 -22.07 16.48
N THR A 229 -2.01 -20.88 16.61
CA THR A 229 -2.02 -20.14 17.90
C THR A 229 -3.27 -20.40 18.74
N GLY A 230 -4.36 -20.88 18.13
CA GLY A 230 -5.67 -20.99 18.76
C GLY A 230 -6.41 -19.66 18.93
N ILE A 231 -5.86 -18.54 18.43
CA ILE A 231 -6.50 -17.23 18.50
C ILE A 231 -7.78 -17.23 17.66
N GLU A 232 -8.87 -16.69 18.21
CA GLU A 232 -10.13 -16.60 17.48
C GLU A 232 -9.99 -15.71 16.22
N PRO A 233 -10.55 -16.11 15.07
CA PRO A 233 -10.53 -15.31 13.83
C PRO A 233 -11.03 -13.87 14.02
N VAL A 234 -12.02 -13.65 14.90
CA VAL A 234 -12.53 -12.31 15.19
C VAL A 234 -11.45 -11.39 15.77
N THR A 235 -10.56 -11.89 16.63
CA THR A 235 -9.46 -11.10 17.21
C THR A 235 -8.41 -10.78 16.16
N LEU A 236 -8.08 -11.73 15.29
CA LEU A 236 -7.12 -11.53 14.20
C LEU A 236 -7.59 -10.45 13.23
N VAL A 237 -8.82 -10.59 12.72
CA VAL A 237 -9.42 -9.68 11.73
C VAL A 237 -9.62 -8.28 12.30
N TYR A 238 -10.14 -8.15 13.52
CA TYR A 238 -10.54 -6.86 14.07
C TYR A 238 -9.44 -6.13 14.83
N ARG A 239 -8.34 -6.78 15.19
CA ARG A 239 -7.32 -6.22 16.10
C ARG A 239 -5.89 -6.45 15.62
N LEU A 240 -5.47 -7.67 15.31
CA LEU A 240 -4.04 -8.01 15.29
C LEU A 240 -3.36 -7.95 13.90
N SER A 241 -3.94 -8.57 12.87
CA SER A 241 -3.18 -9.00 11.70
C SER A 241 -2.60 -7.88 10.83
N THR A 242 -3.26 -6.73 10.71
CA THR A 242 -2.84 -5.68 9.77
C THR A 242 -1.68 -4.81 10.27
N LEU A 243 -1.46 -4.71 11.58
CA LEU A 243 -0.46 -3.80 12.15
C LEU A 243 1.00 -4.18 11.78
N PRO A 244 1.45 -5.45 11.92
CA PRO A 244 2.80 -5.84 11.50
C PRO A 244 3.06 -5.54 10.03
N MET A 245 2.04 -5.72 9.18
CA MET A 245 2.10 -5.47 7.75
C MET A 245 2.32 -3.98 7.44
N MET A 246 1.54 -3.10 8.10
CA MET A 246 1.70 -1.65 7.96
C MET A 246 3.07 -1.17 8.46
N ALA A 247 3.53 -1.68 9.60
CA ALA A 247 4.83 -1.30 10.17
C ALA A 247 6.00 -1.69 9.25
N ALA A 248 5.97 -2.90 8.68
CA ALA A 248 6.96 -3.33 7.70
C ALA A 248 6.87 -2.54 6.39
N MET A 249 5.66 -2.20 5.93
CA MET A 249 5.46 -1.36 4.74
C MET A 249 6.10 0.02 4.91
N VAL A 250 5.94 0.67 6.07
CA VAL A 250 6.61 1.95 6.39
C VAL A 250 8.13 1.85 6.23
N VAL A 251 8.73 0.77 6.73
CA VAL A 251 10.17 0.54 6.62
C VAL A 251 10.58 0.31 5.15
N LEU A 252 9.86 -0.52 4.42
CA LEU A 252 10.20 -0.86 3.03
C LEU A 252 10.07 0.34 2.09
N VAL A 253 9.03 1.16 2.23
CA VAL A 253 8.89 2.41 1.46
C VAL A 253 10.05 3.36 1.76
N ALA A 254 10.44 3.49 3.03
CA ALA A 254 11.60 4.30 3.40
C ALA A 254 12.90 3.77 2.79
N VAL A 255 13.08 2.45 2.73
CA VAL A 255 14.25 1.82 2.11
C VAL A 255 14.28 2.05 0.60
N VAL A 256 13.16 1.86 -0.10
CA VAL A 256 13.06 2.11 -1.55
C VAL A 256 13.34 3.59 -1.84
N GLY A 257 12.76 4.51 -1.07
CA GLY A 257 13.01 5.95 -1.18
C GLY A 257 14.47 6.33 -0.86
N ARG A 258 15.08 5.72 0.16
CA ARG A 258 16.52 5.88 0.48
C ARG A 258 17.38 5.40 -0.69
N GLN A 259 17.05 4.26 -1.28
CA GLN A 259 17.82 3.68 -2.36
C GLN A 259 17.81 4.56 -3.61
N LEU A 260 16.62 4.97 -4.06
CA LEU A 260 16.45 5.73 -5.30
C LEU A 260 16.77 7.23 -5.14
N GLY A 261 16.57 7.77 -3.94
CA GLY A 261 16.82 9.17 -3.59
C GLY A 261 18.21 9.44 -3.02
N GLY A 262 19.01 8.41 -2.75
CA GLY A 262 20.42 8.53 -2.32
C GLY A 262 20.65 8.94 -0.86
N ARG A 263 19.62 9.27 -0.08
CA ARG A 263 19.71 9.67 1.34
C ARG A 263 18.47 9.27 2.14
N TRP A 264 18.61 9.04 3.44
CA TRP A 264 17.49 8.56 4.27
C TRP A 264 16.35 9.57 4.39
N GLY A 265 16.65 10.88 4.27
CA GLY A 265 15.59 11.88 4.20
C GLY A 265 14.68 11.77 2.98
N ALA A 266 15.15 11.20 1.86
CA ALA A 266 14.26 10.89 0.73
C ALA A 266 13.34 9.71 1.07
N GLY A 267 13.84 8.71 1.82
CA GLY A 267 13.02 7.61 2.34
C GLY A 267 11.92 8.10 3.29
N VAL A 268 12.29 8.87 4.32
CA VAL A 268 11.34 9.43 5.29
C VAL A 268 10.33 10.34 4.60
N ALA A 269 10.76 11.20 3.66
CA ALA A 269 9.84 12.05 2.89
C ALA A 269 8.89 11.23 2.01
N ALA A 270 9.36 10.12 1.41
CA ALA A 270 8.49 9.25 0.61
C ALA A 270 7.41 8.59 1.48
N VAL A 271 7.74 8.14 2.70
CA VAL A 271 6.75 7.68 3.68
C VAL A 271 5.78 8.80 4.05
N GLY A 272 6.31 10.01 4.31
CA GLY A 272 5.49 11.19 4.60
C GLY A 272 4.46 11.47 3.51
N VAL A 273 4.87 11.51 2.24
CA VAL A 273 3.97 11.68 1.10
C VAL A 273 2.99 10.51 0.97
N THR A 274 3.45 9.28 1.20
CA THR A 274 2.64 8.07 1.10
C THR A 274 1.56 7.96 2.16
N TYR A 275 1.75 8.45 3.39
CA TYR A 275 0.72 8.31 4.42
C TYR A 275 -0.05 9.60 4.66
N PHE A 276 0.61 10.76 4.54
CA PHE A 276 0.07 12.02 5.02
C PHE A 276 -0.21 13.05 3.92
N LEU A 277 0.38 12.96 2.73
CA LEU A 277 0.06 13.91 1.65
C LEU A 277 -1.12 13.39 0.81
N LEU A 278 -2.24 14.10 0.91
CA LEU A 278 -3.50 13.82 0.21
C LEU A 278 -3.79 14.91 -0.83
N SER A 279 -4.72 14.66 -1.76
CA SER A 279 -5.13 15.71 -2.71
C SER A 279 -5.75 16.93 -2.00
N PRO A 280 -5.68 18.12 -2.61
CA PRO A 280 -6.47 19.26 -2.16
C PRO A 280 -7.98 18.92 -2.13
N ALA A 281 -8.62 19.17 -0.99
CA ALA A 281 -10.05 18.96 -0.78
C ALA A 281 -10.71 20.29 -0.38
N LEU A 282 -11.10 21.07 -1.41
CA LEU A 282 -11.53 22.46 -1.26
C LEU A 282 -13.05 22.62 -1.08
N ARG A 283 -13.81 21.58 -1.42
CA ARG A 283 -15.27 21.54 -1.27
C ARG A 283 -15.69 20.23 -0.62
N GLU A 284 -16.75 20.29 0.18
CA GLU A 284 -17.36 19.10 0.75
C GLU A 284 -17.92 18.19 -0.35
N GLY A 285 -17.76 16.88 -0.19
CA GLY A 285 -18.13 15.88 -1.20
C GLY A 285 -17.20 15.80 -2.43
N ALA A 286 -16.29 16.76 -2.63
CA ALA A 286 -15.41 16.83 -3.79
C ALA A 286 -14.01 16.22 -3.51
N ASP A 287 -13.98 14.93 -3.17
CA ASP A 287 -12.73 14.22 -2.87
C ASP A 287 -12.12 13.60 -4.14
N PHE A 288 -11.28 14.38 -4.82
CA PHE A 288 -10.63 13.95 -6.06
C PHE A 288 -9.59 12.86 -5.85
N THR A 289 -9.12 12.62 -4.63
CA THR A 289 -8.39 11.39 -4.28
C THR A 289 -8.72 11.04 -2.83
N SER A 290 -9.02 9.78 -2.54
CA SER A 290 -8.97 9.24 -1.17
C SER A 290 -8.83 7.72 -1.28
N ARG A 291 -8.20 6.97 -0.35
CA ARG A 291 -8.02 7.12 1.10
C ARG A 291 -6.73 6.40 1.47
N SER A 292 -5.86 6.99 2.30
CA SER A 292 -4.58 6.38 2.68
C SER A 292 -4.63 5.54 3.96
N MET A 293 -5.41 5.99 4.95
CA MET A 293 -5.40 5.42 6.30
C MET A 293 -6.55 4.43 6.53
N PHE A 294 -7.75 4.78 6.09
CA PHE A 294 -8.92 3.89 6.19
C PHE A 294 -8.73 2.59 5.41
N THR A 295 -8.25 2.68 4.16
CA THR A 295 -7.99 1.52 3.29
C THR A 295 -6.91 0.60 3.83
N ALA A 296 -5.91 1.14 4.54
CA ALA A 296 -4.83 0.37 5.13
C ALA A 296 -5.32 -0.63 6.20
N TRP A 297 -6.55 -0.46 6.71
CA TRP A 297 -7.16 -1.44 7.61
C TRP A 297 -8.45 -2.03 7.06
N ALA A 298 -9.33 -1.21 6.48
CA ALA A 298 -10.62 -1.67 5.95
C ALA A 298 -10.49 -2.61 4.75
N SER A 299 -9.29 -2.72 4.16
CA SER A 299 -8.96 -3.72 3.15
C SER A 299 -7.68 -4.48 3.53
N PRO A 300 -7.79 -5.52 4.37
CA PRO A 300 -6.64 -6.38 4.72
C PRO A 300 -5.92 -6.92 3.48
N THR A 301 -6.68 -7.23 2.41
CA THR A 301 -6.12 -7.67 1.12
C THR A 301 -5.21 -6.63 0.48
N GLN A 302 -5.59 -5.33 0.53
CA GLN A 302 -4.76 -4.25 0.00
C GLN A 302 -3.45 -4.12 0.78
N THR A 303 -3.51 -4.14 2.10
CA THR A 303 -2.34 -3.99 2.98
C THR A 303 -1.37 -5.16 2.85
N PHE A 304 -1.92 -6.39 2.81
CA PHE A 304 -1.14 -7.59 2.59
C PHE A 304 -0.46 -7.58 1.22
N GLY A 305 -1.21 -7.32 0.14
CA GLY A 305 -0.66 -7.20 -1.20
C GLY A 305 0.40 -6.10 -1.33
N ALA A 306 0.18 -4.93 -0.72
CA ALA A 306 1.13 -3.82 -0.72
C ALA A 306 2.45 -4.20 -0.02
N LEU A 307 2.37 -4.89 1.12
CA LEU A 307 3.54 -5.42 1.82
C LEU A 307 4.33 -6.40 0.95
N LEU A 308 3.66 -7.37 0.33
CA LEU A 308 4.31 -8.38 -0.52
C LEU A 308 4.91 -7.77 -1.79
N PHE A 309 4.31 -6.69 -2.31
CA PHE A 309 4.80 -6.03 -3.52
C PHE A 309 6.02 -5.11 -3.27
N ALA A 310 6.17 -4.54 -2.08
CA ALA A 310 7.31 -3.70 -1.74
C ALA A 310 8.70 -4.38 -1.93
N PRO A 311 8.95 -5.63 -1.49
CA PRO A 311 10.20 -6.33 -1.77
C PRO A 311 10.38 -6.71 -3.25
N VAL A 312 9.29 -6.88 -4.03
CA VAL A 312 9.37 -7.04 -5.50
C VAL A 312 10.03 -5.81 -6.12
N VAL A 313 9.50 -4.62 -5.80
CA VAL A 313 10.07 -3.35 -6.29
C VAL A 313 11.50 -3.17 -5.80
N LEU A 314 11.80 -3.59 -4.56
CA LEU A 314 13.16 -3.57 -4.03
C LEU A 314 14.12 -4.44 -4.86
N LEU A 315 13.77 -5.71 -5.14
CA LEU A 315 14.60 -6.62 -5.95
C LEU A 315 14.90 -6.05 -7.34
N LEU A 316 13.86 -5.56 -8.02
CA LEU A 316 13.93 -5.04 -9.38
C LEU A 316 14.79 -3.77 -9.44
N THR A 317 14.59 -2.83 -8.52
CA THR A 317 15.35 -1.57 -8.49
C THR A 317 16.80 -1.75 -8.02
N ARG A 318 17.12 -2.85 -7.32
CA ARG A 318 18.51 -3.21 -6.96
C ARG A 318 19.27 -3.91 -8.09
N GLY A 319 18.57 -4.42 -9.10
CA GLY A 319 19.16 -5.30 -10.12
C GLY A 319 19.69 -6.62 -9.54
N ARG A 320 19.03 -7.17 -8.51
CA ARG A 320 19.51 -8.32 -7.72
C ARG A 320 18.97 -9.68 -8.15
N LEU A 321 18.40 -9.78 -9.34
CA LEU A 321 17.86 -11.04 -9.84
C LEU A 321 18.95 -12.12 -10.09
N GLY A 322 20.19 -11.68 -10.35
CA GLY A 322 21.30 -12.56 -10.74
C GLY A 322 21.38 -12.76 -12.25
N ARG A 323 22.39 -13.50 -12.73
CA ARG A 323 22.50 -13.91 -14.14
C ARG A 323 21.73 -15.21 -14.36
N GLY A 324 20.87 -15.25 -15.39
CA GLY A 324 20.06 -16.43 -15.75
C GLY A 324 18.81 -16.62 -14.88
N TRP A 325 17.87 -17.45 -15.35
CA TRP A 325 16.56 -17.69 -14.71
C TRP A 325 16.64 -18.48 -13.39
N LEU A 326 17.76 -19.17 -13.14
CA LEU A 326 18.07 -19.88 -11.89
C LEU A 326 18.76 -18.99 -10.84
N GLY A 327 18.88 -17.69 -11.10
CA GLY A 327 19.41 -16.74 -10.12
C GLY A 327 18.59 -16.74 -8.83
N ARG A 328 19.25 -16.71 -7.67
CA ARG A 328 18.55 -16.75 -6.38
C ARG A 328 17.52 -15.63 -6.19
N GLY A 329 17.74 -14.47 -6.80
CA GLY A 329 16.79 -13.37 -6.78
C GLY A 329 15.53 -13.62 -7.62
N TRP A 330 15.62 -14.44 -8.67
CA TRP A 330 14.45 -14.90 -9.43
C TRP A 330 13.53 -15.79 -8.61
N VAL A 331 14.08 -16.68 -7.79
CA VAL A 331 13.29 -17.53 -6.88
C VAL A 331 12.47 -16.65 -5.93
N ALA A 332 13.12 -15.66 -5.29
CA ALA A 332 12.42 -14.74 -4.41
C ALA A 332 11.34 -13.93 -5.13
N LEU A 333 11.63 -13.47 -6.35
CA LEU A 333 10.66 -12.75 -7.18
C LEU A 333 9.44 -13.62 -7.51
N VAL A 334 9.65 -14.85 -8.00
CA VAL A 334 8.57 -15.77 -8.39
C VAL A 334 7.69 -16.11 -7.19
N VAL A 335 8.27 -16.44 -6.03
CA VAL A 335 7.50 -16.71 -4.81
C VAL A 335 6.60 -15.53 -4.44
N LEU A 336 7.13 -14.31 -4.45
CA LEU A 336 6.35 -13.10 -4.15
C LEU A 336 5.25 -12.85 -5.19
N LEU A 337 5.52 -13.04 -6.49
CA LEU A 337 4.55 -12.84 -7.56
C LEU A 337 3.44 -13.90 -7.56
N VAL A 338 3.77 -15.16 -7.25
CA VAL A 338 2.79 -16.23 -7.08
C VAL A 338 1.89 -15.95 -5.87
N ALA A 339 2.46 -15.52 -4.73
CA ALA A 339 1.66 -15.13 -3.58
C ALA A 339 0.75 -13.90 -3.88
N LEU A 340 1.22 -12.98 -4.72
CA LEU A 340 0.44 -11.80 -5.11
C LEU A 340 -0.82 -12.13 -5.92
N THR A 341 -0.88 -13.29 -6.58
CA THR A 341 -2.07 -13.74 -7.36
C THR A 341 -3.33 -13.78 -6.51
N GLY A 342 -3.24 -14.33 -5.30
CA GLY A 342 -4.35 -14.41 -4.36
C GLY A 342 -4.33 -13.35 -3.25
N ALA A 343 -3.20 -12.67 -3.02
CA ALA A 343 -3.12 -11.60 -2.01
C ALA A 343 -3.85 -10.34 -2.46
N LYS A 344 -3.49 -9.84 -3.66
CA LYS A 344 -4.14 -8.73 -4.36
C LYS A 344 -3.59 -8.68 -5.79
N ALA A 345 -4.29 -9.28 -6.75
CA ALA A 345 -3.81 -9.38 -8.13
C ALA A 345 -3.68 -8.01 -8.84
N THR A 346 -4.27 -6.93 -8.31
CA THR A 346 -4.15 -5.57 -8.87
C THR A 346 -2.71 -5.11 -9.06
N PHE A 347 -1.75 -5.62 -8.28
CA PHE A 347 -0.33 -5.31 -8.42
C PHE A 347 0.33 -5.93 -9.68
N LEU A 348 -0.20 -7.04 -10.19
CA LEU A 348 0.37 -7.77 -11.34
C LEU A 348 0.27 -7.00 -12.67
N PRO A 349 -0.90 -6.47 -13.10
CA PRO A 349 -0.99 -5.69 -14.33
C PRO A 349 -0.22 -4.36 -14.22
N LEU A 350 -0.12 -3.79 -13.01
CA LEU A 350 0.69 -2.60 -12.77
C LEU A 350 2.18 -2.90 -13.00
N LEU A 351 2.69 -3.98 -12.41
CA LEU A 351 4.07 -4.44 -12.62
C LEU A 351 4.34 -4.73 -14.10
N LEU A 352 3.41 -5.41 -14.77
CA LEU A 352 3.52 -5.71 -16.20
C LEU A 352 3.65 -4.43 -17.02
N ALA A 353 2.79 -3.44 -16.81
CA ALA A 353 2.86 -2.15 -17.49
C ALA A 353 4.18 -1.42 -17.22
N GLY A 354 4.63 -1.41 -15.96
CA GLY A 354 5.93 -0.85 -15.59
C GLY A 354 7.11 -1.55 -16.27
N ALA A 355 7.11 -2.88 -16.33
CA ALA A 355 8.15 -3.67 -16.99
C ALA A 355 8.16 -3.44 -18.50
N VAL A 356 6.98 -3.37 -19.15
CA VAL A 356 6.85 -3.06 -20.58
C VAL A 356 7.39 -1.66 -20.88
N VAL A 357 7.10 -0.66 -20.06
CA VAL A 357 7.66 0.69 -20.21
C VAL A 357 9.19 0.65 -20.11
N VAL A 358 9.76 -0.12 -19.18
CA VAL A 358 11.21 -0.30 -19.11
C VAL A 358 11.75 -0.92 -20.40
N VAL A 359 11.16 -2.02 -20.88
CA VAL A 359 11.58 -2.68 -22.13
C VAL A 359 11.53 -1.69 -23.31
N ALA A 360 10.44 -0.95 -23.45
CA ALA A 360 10.25 0.04 -24.51
C ALA A 360 11.28 1.17 -24.44
N VAL A 361 11.50 1.76 -23.26
CA VAL A 361 12.51 2.82 -23.07
C VAL A 361 13.91 2.32 -23.41
N ARG A 362 14.27 1.10 -23.00
CA ARG A 362 15.61 0.52 -23.27
C ARG A 362 15.79 0.17 -24.74
N TRP A 363 14.75 -0.35 -25.38
CA TRP A 363 14.78 -0.61 -26.81
C TRP A 363 14.93 0.68 -27.62
N VAL A 364 14.20 1.75 -27.28
CA VAL A 364 14.28 3.03 -28.01
C VAL A 364 15.60 3.77 -27.74
N VAL A 365 16.01 3.89 -26.47
CA VAL A 365 17.17 4.71 -26.07
C VAL A 365 18.49 3.99 -26.30
N GLU A 366 18.56 2.69 -26.01
CA GLU A 366 19.82 1.93 -26.05
C GLU A 366 19.88 0.93 -27.19
N ARG A 367 18.78 0.72 -27.93
CA ARG A 367 18.68 -0.30 -28.99
C ARG A 367 19.03 -1.71 -28.49
N ARG A 368 18.80 -1.97 -27.19
CA ARG A 368 19.10 -3.23 -26.52
C ARG A 368 17.88 -3.77 -25.79
N LEU A 369 17.51 -5.00 -26.10
CA LEU A 369 16.53 -5.76 -25.35
C LEU A 369 17.24 -6.48 -24.20
N ARG A 370 16.91 -6.08 -22.97
CA ARG A 370 17.40 -6.78 -21.78
C ARG A 370 16.46 -7.92 -21.44
N ALA A 371 16.93 -9.15 -21.61
CA ALA A 371 16.18 -10.37 -21.32
C ALA A 371 15.54 -10.35 -19.92
N ASP A 372 16.25 -9.83 -18.90
CA ASP A 372 15.74 -9.72 -17.53
C ASP A 372 14.35 -9.08 -17.46
N TRP A 373 14.13 -7.95 -18.14
CA TRP A 373 12.87 -7.21 -18.06
C TRP A 373 11.76 -7.85 -18.89
N VAL A 374 12.11 -8.53 -19.99
CA VAL A 374 11.17 -9.36 -20.75
C VAL A 374 10.71 -10.54 -19.91
N CYS A 375 11.62 -11.19 -19.18
CA CYS A 375 11.29 -12.27 -18.25
C CYS A 375 10.43 -11.75 -17.08
N VAL A 376 10.70 -10.57 -16.52
CA VAL A 376 9.85 -9.97 -15.46
C VAL A 376 8.43 -9.75 -15.99
N ALA A 377 8.29 -9.19 -17.20
CA ALA A 377 7.00 -9.01 -17.83
C ALA A 377 6.30 -10.36 -18.08
N GLY A 378 7.02 -11.37 -18.57
CA GLY A 378 6.49 -12.71 -18.79
C GLY A 378 5.99 -13.39 -17.51
N VAL A 379 6.77 -13.34 -16.43
CA VAL A 379 6.36 -13.91 -15.13
C VAL A 379 5.16 -13.15 -14.56
N ALA A 380 5.14 -11.82 -14.64
CA ALA A 380 4.00 -11.01 -14.21
C ALA A 380 2.73 -11.34 -15.01
N LEU A 381 2.85 -11.54 -16.32
CA LEU A 381 1.75 -11.96 -17.20
C LEU A 381 1.24 -13.35 -16.84
N VAL A 382 2.13 -14.33 -16.65
CA VAL A 382 1.74 -15.69 -16.23
C VAL A 382 1.01 -15.65 -14.88
N CYS A 383 1.52 -14.90 -13.90
CA CYS A 383 0.86 -14.73 -12.61
C CYS A 383 -0.51 -14.05 -12.76
N LEU A 384 -0.64 -13.07 -13.66
CA LEU A 384 -1.91 -12.40 -13.93
C LEU A 384 -2.93 -13.37 -14.54
N VAL A 385 -2.49 -14.22 -15.48
CA VAL A 385 -3.34 -15.28 -16.05
C VAL A 385 -3.74 -16.29 -14.98
N ILE A 386 -2.82 -16.72 -14.12
CA ILE A 386 -3.13 -17.61 -12.99
C ILE A 386 -4.16 -16.95 -12.07
N ALA A 387 -3.99 -15.68 -11.72
CA ALA A 387 -4.96 -14.96 -10.90
C ALA A 387 -6.35 -14.95 -11.58
N GLN A 388 -6.42 -14.56 -12.84
CA GLN A 388 -7.70 -14.45 -13.56
C GLN A 388 -8.41 -15.81 -13.73
N VAL A 389 -7.66 -16.87 -14.02
CA VAL A 389 -8.24 -18.19 -14.31
C VAL A 389 -8.49 -19.00 -13.05
N VAL A 390 -7.53 -19.05 -12.12
CA VAL A 390 -7.57 -19.92 -10.94
C VAL A 390 -8.21 -19.24 -9.74
N VAL A 391 -7.83 -17.99 -9.44
CA VAL A 391 -8.34 -17.28 -8.26
C VAL A 391 -9.72 -16.67 -8.52
N PHE A 392 -9.93 -16.12 -9.71
CA PHE A 392 -11.18 -15.45 -10.08
C PHE A 392 -12.15 -16.30 -10.91
N GLY A 393 -11.75 -17.50 -11.34
CA GLY A 393 -12.63 -18.36 -12.15
C GLY A 393 -13.09 -17.71 -13.46
N ARG A 394 -12.29 -16.79 -14.02
CA ARG A 394 -12.61 -15.90 -15.15
C ARG A 394 -13.65 -14.80 -14.87
N GLY A 395 -14.11 -14.65 -13.64
CA GLY A 395 -15.01 -13.57 -13.21
C GLY A 395 -14.36 -12.19 -13.34
N SER A 396 -15.17 -11.17 -13.63
CA SER A 396 -14.72 -9.77 -13.70
C SER A 396 -14.99 -9.00 -12.41
N GLN A 397 -15.80 -9.57 -11.50
CA GLN A 397 -16.28 -8.91 -10.28
C GLN A 397 -16.91 -7.54 -10.58
N GLY A 398 -17.54 -7.39 -11.74
CA GLY A 398 -18.17 -6.12 -12.15
C GLY A 398 -17.18 -5.03 -12.58
N THR A 399 -15.88 -5.33 -12.72
CA THR A 399 -14.94 -4.37 -13.34
C THR A 399 -15.13 -4.36 -14.84
N VAL A 400 -15.42 -3.19 -15.40
CA VAL A 400 -15.63 -2.99 -16.84
C VAL A 400 -14.86 -1.77 -17.34
N VAL A 401 -14.70 -1.66 -18.67
CA VAL A 401 -14.19 -0.43 -19.30
C VAL A 401 -15.33 0.60 -19.28
N ALA A 402 -15.18 1.62 -18.44
CA ALA A 402 -16.16 2.69 -18.28
C ALA A 402 -15.42 4.01 -18.00
N PRO A 403 -15.01 4.73 -19.04
CA PRO A 403 -14.27 5.98 -18.89
C PRO A 403 -15.01 6.99 -18.01
N PHE A 404 -14.26 7.67 -17.16
CA PHE A 404 -14.72 8.68 -16.22
C PHE A 404 -15.70 8.17 -15.15
N ALA A 405 -15.79 6.86 -14.92
CA ALA A 405 -16.65 6.27 -13.89
C ALA A 405 -16.45 6.90 -12.51
N ALA A 406 -15.20 7.06 -12.08
CA ALA A 406 -14.88 7.71 -10.81
C ALA A 406 -15.36 9.18 -10.76
N MET A 407 -15.25 9.92 -11.87
CA MET A 407 -15.72 11.31 -11.95
C MET A 407 -17.24 11.41 -11.98
N ARG A 408 -17.93 10.38 -12.48
CA ARG A 408 -19.39 10.30 -12.48
C ARG A 408 -19.93 10.08 -11.08
N VAL A 409 -19.30 9.18 -10.30
CA VAL A 409 -19.61 9.02 -8.87
C VAL A 409 -19.35 10.32 -8.11
N LEU A 410 -18.20 10.97 -8.36
CA LEU A 410 -17.87 12.26 -7.78
C LEU A 410 -18.91 13.34 -8.12
N TRP A 411 -19.34 13.39 -9.39
CA TRP A 411 -20.41 14.28 -9.84
C TRP A 411 -21.70 14.06 -9.05
N GLY A 412 -22.10 12.79 -8.85
CA GLY A 412 -23.26 12.46 -8.03
C GLY A 412 -23.18 13.02 -6.61
N ALA A 413 -22.02 12.88 -5.97
CA ALA A 413 -21.79 13.40 -4.63
C ALA A 413 -21.89 14.93 -4.55
N VAL A 414 -21.32 15.67 -5.52
CA VAL A 414 -21.33 17.14 -5.49
C VAL A 414 -22.60 17.78 -6.06
N ALA A 415 -23.30 17.09 -6.96
CA ALA A 415 -24.51 17.57 -7.61
C ALA A 415 -25.80 17.07 -6.95
N GLY A 416 -25.69 16.15 -5.96
CA GLY A 416 -26.86 15.53 -5.33
C GLY A 416 -27.63 14.61 -6.28
N VAL A 417 -26.94 14.00 -7.25
CA VAL A 417 -27.55 13.13 -8.27
C VAL A 417 -27.26 11.67 -7.91
N GLY A 418 -28.32 10.91 -7.63
CA GLY A 418 -28.25 9.46 -7.44
C GLY A 418 -28.45 8.66 -8.73
N GLU A 419 -28.37 7.35 -8.62
CA GLU A 419 -28.76 6.42 -9.69
C GLU A 419 -30.30 6.36 -9.80
N PRO A 420 -30.89 6.27 -11.02
CA PRO A 420 -30.24 6.11 -12.32
C PRO A 420 -29.76 7.42 -12.97
N GLY A 421 -30.01 8.58 -12.35
CA GLY A 421 -29.67 9.90 -12.90
C GLY A 421 -28.18 10.06 -13.25
N LEU A 422 -27.31 9.31 -12.58
CA LEU A 422 -25.89 9.23 -12.91
C LEU A 422 -25.61 8.73 -14.33
N ALA A 423 -26.42 7.83 -14.89
CA ALA A 423 -26.23 7.29 -16.23
C ALA A 423 -26.36 8.37 -17.32
N ALA A 424 -27.19 9.39 -17.10
CA ALA A 424 -27.46 10.48 -18.04
C ALA A 424 -26.48 11.66 -17.96
N VAL A 425 -25.49 11.62 -17.07
CA VAL A 425 -24.55 12.74 -16.88
C VAL A 425 -23.74 13.01 -18.16
N PRO A 426 -23.75 14.24 -18.70
CA PRO A 426 -22.98 14.60 -19.89
C PRO A 426 -21.46 14.44 -19.69
N VAL A 427 -20.73 14.21 -20.78
CA VAL A 427 -19.26 14.01 -20.71
C VAL A 427 -18.51 15.28 -20.32
N ALA A 428 -19.02 16.46 -20.65
CA ALA A 428 -18.35 17.74 -20.40
C ALA A 428 -17.97 17.96 -18.91
N PRO A 429 -18.90 17.89 -17.92
CA PRO A 429 -18.53 18.00 -16.50
C PRO A 429 -17.55 16.90 -16.07
N LEU A 430 -17.68 15.68 -16.59
CA LEU A 430 -16.78 14.57 -16.26
C LEU A 430 -15.35 14.82 -16.76
N ALA A 431 -15.20 15.37 -17.96
CA ALA A 431 -13.91 15.75 -18.52
C ALA A 431 -13.25 16.87 -17.70
N VAL A 432 -14.02 17.88 -17.29
CA VAL A 432 -13.52 18.97 -16.42
C VAL A 432 -13.10 18.43 -15.05
N LEU A 433 -13.93 17.58 -14.43
CA LEU A 433 -13.58 16.92 -13.17
C LEU A 433 -12.34 16.01 -13.32
N THR A 434 -12.15 15.38 -14.47
CA THR A 434 -10.93 14.61 -14.77
C THR A 434 -9.71 15.51 -14.82
N CYS A 435 -9.80 16.69 -15.44
CA CYS A 435 -8.71 17.67 -15.42
C CYS A 435 -8.39 18.13 -14.00
N VAL A 436 -9.40 18.38 -13.16
CA VAL A 436 -9.22 18.73 -11.75
C VAL A 436 -8.60 17.56 -10.97
N HIS A 437 -9.01 16.33 -11.23
CA HIS A 437 -8.43 15.12 -10.65
C HIS A 437 -6.94 15.01 -10.98
N LEU A 438 -6.58 15.13 -12.25
CA LEU A 438 -5.18 15.08 -12.70
C LEU A 438 -4.35 16.23 -12.10
N PHE A 439 -4.93 17.43 -11.96
CA PHE A 439 -4.29 18.54 -11.26
C PHE A 439 -4.07 18.22 -9.77
N CYS A 440 -5.04 17.59 -9.10
CA CYS A 440 -4.90 17.14 -7.72
C CYS A 440 -3.81 16.09 -7.56
N LEU A 441 -3.70 15.13 -8.48
CA LEU A 441 -2.60 14.16 -8.50
C LEU A 441 -1.25 14.85 -8.73
N ALA A 442 -1.20 15.88 -9.58
CA ALA A 442 0.00 16.70 -9.76
C ALA A 442 0.37 17.51 -8.50
N CYS A 443 -0.59 17.86 -7.65
CA CYS A 443 -0.29 18.45 -6.33
C CYS A 443 0.45 17.47 -5.42
N VAL A 444 0.10 16.19 -5.46
CA VAL A 444 0.75 15.16 -4.62
C VAL A 444 2.09 14.70 -5.22
N TRP A 445 2.12 14.40 -6.53
CA TRP A 445 3.27 13.75 -7.17
C TRP A 445 3.98 14.61 -8.22
N GLY A 446 3.70 15.92 -8.28
CA GLY A 446 4.32 16.86 -9.24
C GLY A 446 5.85 16.94 -9.13
N GLY A 447 6.43 16.48 -8.01
CA GLY A 447 7.87 16.28 -7.87
C GLY A 447 8.50 15.41 -8.95
N VAL A 448 7.72 14.52 -9.59
CA VAL A 448 8.16 13.68 -10.72
C VAL A 448 8.73 14.51 -11.87
N ALA A 449 8.18 15.71 -12.13
CA ALA A 449 8.70 16.62 -13.15
C ALA A 449 10.15 17.06 -12.89
N GLY A 450 10.63 16.93 -11.66
CA GLY A 450 12.00 17.22 -11.25
C GLY A 450 13.04 16.16 -11.66
N LEU A 451 12.62 14.95 -12.08
CA LEU A 451 13.51 13.82 -12.39
C LEU A 451 14.44 14.07 -13.58
N GLY A 452 14.03 14.87 -14.57
CA GLY A 452 14.83 15.15 -15.77
C GLY A 452 15.21 13.86 -16.51
N ARG A 453 16.49 13.66 -16.83
CA ARG A 453 16.97 12.43 -17.51
C ARG A 453 16.79 11.15 -16.68
N ARG A 454 16.60 11.27 -15.36
CA ARG A 454 16.40 10.09 -14.50
C ARG A 454 15.13 9.32 -14.84
N VAL A 455 14.17 9.90 -15.55
CA VAL A 455 12.97 9.19 -16.03
C VAL A 455 13.30 8.02 -16.96
N LEU A 456 14.48 8.03 -17.57
CA LEU A 456 14.99 6.97 -18.44
C LEU A 456 15.76 5.87 -17.67
N GLU A 457 16.04 6.07 -16.37
CA GLU A 457 16.62 5.02 -15.53
C GLU A 457 15.60 3.89 -15.36
N PRO A 458 15.96 2.60 -15.54
CA PRO A 458 15.03 1.48 -15.45
C PRO A 458 14.17 1.48 -14.19
N SER A 459 14.78 1.82 -13.04
CA SER A 459 14.05 1.92 -11.77
C SER A 459 12.97 2.99 -11.79
N MET A 460 13.23 4.16 -12.39
CA MET A 460 12.24 5.24 -12.45
C MET A 460 11.21 4.98 -13.53
N SER A 461 11.62 4.49 -14.71
CA SER A 461 10.68 4.10 -15.77
C SER A 461 9.71 3.03 -15.28
N LEU A 462 10.17 2.07 -14.45
CA LEU A 462 9.31 1.09 -13.78
C LEU A 462 8.26 1.79 -12.89
N LEU A 463 8.68 2.65 -11.95
CA LEU A 463 7.75 3.31 -11.02
C LEU A 463 6.75 4.21 -11.75
N LEU A 464 7.21 4.92 -12.79
CA LEU A 464 6.37 5.80 -13.60
C LEU A 464 5.41 5.04 -14.51
N GLY A 465 5.84 3.91 -15.09
CA GLY A 465 4.97 3.05 -15.89
C GLY A 465 3.88 2.40 -15.05
N MET A 466 4.22 1.90 -13.85
CA MET A 466 3.22 1.46 -12.87
C MET A 466 2.25 2.60 -12.53
N GLY A 467 2.79 3.77 -12.19
CA GLY A 467 2.01 4.96 -11.84
C GLY A 467 1.05 5.40 -12.92
N ALA A 468 1.50 5.47 -14.17
CA ALA A 468 0.67 5.80 -15.32
C ALA A 468 -0.44 4.77 -15.54
N ALA A 469 -0.14 3.47 -15.38
CA ALA A 469 -1.17 2.42 -15.44
C ALA A 469 -2.19 2.54 -14.31
N GLY A 470 -1.77 2.87 -13.08
CA GLY A 470 -2.68 3.08 -11.95
C GLY A 470 -3.62 4.28 -12.14
N VAL A 471 -3.09 5.40 -12.64
CA VAL A 471 -3.90 6.58 -13.00
C VAL A 471 -4.83 6.27 -14.18
N GLY A 472 -4.32 5.58 -15.21
CA GLY A 472 -5.10 5.15 -16.36
C GLY A 472 -6.27 4.24 -15.96
N ALA A 473 -6.02 3.24 -15.11
CA ALA A 473 -7.07 2.35 -14.61
C ALA A 473 -8.15 3.11 -13.82
N ALA A 474 -7.77 4.08 -12.99
CA ALA A 474 -8.73 4.90 -12.24
C ALA A 474 -9.63 5.78 -13.14
N VAL A 475 -9.14 6.18 -14.31
CA VAL A 475 -9.87 7.02 -15.28
C VAL A 475 -10.65 6.19 -16.29
N LEU A 476 -10.13 5.04 -16.73
CA LEU A 476 -10.68 4.25 -17.84
C LEU A 476 -11.60 3.11 -17.40
N LEU A 477 -11.43 2.58 -16.18
CA LEU A 477 -12.23 1.48 -15.67
C LEU A 477 -13.34 1.99 -14.75
N GLY A 478 -14.41 1.23 -14.66
CA GLY A 478 -15.48 1.43 -13.68
C GLY A 478 -15.80 0.13 -12.95
N HIS A 479 -16.20 0.27 -11.70
CA HIS A 479 -16.67 -0.83 -10.87
C HIS A 479 -17.79 -0.29 -9.96
N PRO A 480 -18.88 -1.05 -9.70
CA PRO A 480 -20.03 -0.56 -8.93
C PRO A 480 -19.67 -0.04 -7.52
N ALA A 481 -18.73 -0.71 -6.85
CA ALA A 481 -18.18 -0.29 -5.55
C ALA A 481 -16.97 0.69 -5.63
N SER A 482 -16.69 1.29 -6.79
CA SER A 482 -15.49 2.13 -7.04
C SER A 482 -14.13 1.43 -6.82
N SER A 483 -14.07 0.10 -6.95
CA SER A 483 -12.86 -0.70 -6.71
C SER A 483 -11.70 -0.40 -7.69
N GLN A 484 -11.94 0.25 -8.82
CA GLN A 484 -10.88 0.68 -9.73
C GLN A 484 -9.88 1.65 -9.07
N LEU A 485 -10.28 2.34 -8.00
CA LEU A 485 -9.38 3.24 -7.27
C LEU A 485 -8.25 2.50 -6.53
N TYR A 486 -8.39 1.19 -6.28
CA TYR A 486 -7.32 0.38 -5.68
C TYR A 486 -6.08 0.25 -6.58
N PHE A 487 -6.21 0.43 -7.92
CA PHE A 487 -5.05 0.50 -8.80
C PHE A 487 -4.19 1.73 -8.51
N LEU A 488 -4.83 2.88 -8.24
CA LEU A 488 -4.15 4.11 -7.86
C LEU A 488 -3.53 4.01 -6.47
N GLU A 489 -4.25 3.43 -5.51
CA GLU A 489 -3.73 3.22 -4.14
C GLU A 489 -2.52 2.28 -4.12
N SER A 490 -2.52 1.25 -4.98
CA SER A 490 -1.42 0.29 -5.10
C SER A 490 -0.10 0.93 -5.56
N VAL A 491 -0.16 1.97 -6.40
CA VAL A 491 1.03 2.65 -6.94
C VAL A 491 1.48 3.85 -6.12
N ARG A 492 0.64 4.32 -5.19
CA ARG A 492 0.87 5.52 -4.39
C ARG A 492 2.22 5.54 -3.67
N PRO A 493 2.71 4.46 -3.03
CA PRO A 493 4.03 4.48 -2.41
C PRO A 493 5.17 4.72 -3.41
N TYR A 494 5.05 4.20 -4.62
CA TYR A 494 6.09 4.26 -5.65
C TYR A 494 6.10 5.59 -6.39
N LEU A 495 4.93 6.16 -6.65
CA LEU A 495 4.81 7.54 -7.16
C LEU A 495 5.32 8.56 -6.13
N SER A 496 5.06 8.34 -4.83
CA SER A 496 5.64 9.15 -3.75
C SER A 496 7.17 9.09 -3.74
N VAL A 497 7.76 7.90 -3.91
CA VAL A 497 9.22 7.76 -4.04
C VAL A 497 9.74 8.52 -5.26
N ALA A 498 9.12 8.36 -6.44
CA ALA A 498 9.53 9.04 -7.67
C ALA A 498 9.43 10.57 -7.53
N ALA A 499 8.33 11.07 -6.95
CA ALA A 499 8.11 12.49 -6.71
C ALA A 499 9.17 13.09 -5.78
N VAL A 500 9.46 12.41 -4.66
CA VAL A 500 10.51 12.84 -3.73
C VAL A 500 11.88 12.78 -4.38
N CYS A 501 12.17 11.78 -5.22
CA CYS A 501 13.45 11.71 -5.94
C CYS A 501 13.66 12.88 -6.89
N GLY A 502 12.60 13.33 -7.58
CA GLY A 502 12.68 14.49 -8.47
C GLY A 502 12.93 15.81 -7.74
N VAL A 503 12.46 15.95 -6.49
CA VAL A 503 12.76 17.12 -5.63
C VAL A 503 14.13 16.98 -4.96
N ALA A 504 14.44 15.80 -4.42
CA ALA A 504 15.63 15.53 -3.63
C ALA A 504 16.94 15.62 -4.42
N GLY A 505 16.89 15.45 -5.75
CA GLY A 505 18.04 15.62 -6.65
C GLY A 505 18.55 17.07 -6.76
N ARG A 506 17.82 18.05 -6.23
CA ARG A 506 18.16 19.47 -6.33
C ARG A 506 18.64 20.03 -4.98
N ARG A 507 19.86 20.57 -4.93
CA ARG A 507 20.42 21.24 -3.75
C ARG A 507 19.79 22.63 -3.60
N VAL A 508 18.67 22.70 -2.89
CA VAL A 508 17.96 23.95 -2.56
C VAL A 508 17.96 24.12 -1.04
N PRO A 509 18.27 25.32 -0.49
CA PRO A 509 18.13 25.56 0.94
C PRO A 509 16.68 25.30 1.35
N TRP A 510 16.47 24.53 2.41
CA TRP A 510 15.14 24.03 2.82
C TRP A 510 14.12 25.14 3.15
N ARG A 511 14.59 26.33 3.55
CA ARG A 511 13.73 27.47 3.91
C ARG A 511 12.86 27.93 2.73
N SER A 512 13.40 27.98 1.52
CA SER A 512 12.67 28.43 0.33
C SER A 512 11.50 27.50 -0.07
N PRO A 513 11.68 26.18 -0.24
CA PRO A 513 10.55 25.28 -0.52
C PRO A 513 9.56 25.19 0.64
N VAL A 514 10.00 25.27 1.91
CA VAL A 514 9.06 25.29 3.04
C VAL A 514 8.21 26.56 3.03
N ALA A 515 8.80 27.74 2.81
CA ALA A 515 8.04 28.99 2.69
C ALA A 515 7.06 28.95 1.52
N MET A 516 7.46 28.39 0.38
CA MET A 516 6.57 28.23 -0.78
C MET A 516 5.45 27.23 -0.55
N ALA A 517 5.72 26.11 0.13
CA ALA A 517 4.68 25.17 0.54
C ALA A 517 3.69 25.82 1.52
N GLY A 518 4.19 26.64 2.46
CA GLY A 518 3.35 27.46 3.33
C GLY A 518 2.48 28.46 2.57
N ALA A 519 3.05 29.18 1.60
CA ALA A 519 2.30 30.08 0.73
C ALA A 519 1.22 29.33 -0.07
N GLY A 520 1.55 28.15 -0.62
CA GLY A 520 0.57 27.28 -1.26
C GLY A 520 -0.55 26.87 -0.32
N ALA A 521 -0.24 26.47 0.91
CA ALA A 521 -1.25 26.10 1.92
C ALA A 521 -2.19 27.27 2.25
N VAL A 522 -1.65 28.48 2.39
CA VAL A 522 -2.46 29.70 2.59
C VAL A 522 -3.36 29.97 1.40
N ILE A 523 -2.84 29.89 0.17
CA ILE A 523 -3.64 30.07 -1.05
C ILE A 523 -4.77 29.02 -1.12
N ALA A 524 -4.52 27.77 -0.75
CA ALA A 524 -5.54 26.74 -0.71
C ALA A 524 -6.62 26.99 0.35
N LEU A 525 -6.24 27.47 1.53
CA LEU A 525 -7.19 27.89 2.56
C LEU A 525 -8.06 29.06 2.08
N LEU A 526 -7.47 30.04 1.42
CA LEU A 526 -8.21 31.17 0.84
C LEU A 526 -9.14 30.71 -0.29
N ALA A 527 -8.65 29.88 -1.21
CA ALA A 527 -9.44 29.34 -2.32
C ALA A 527 -10.65 28.51 -1.83
N ALA A 528 -10.50 27.76 -0.74
CA ALA A 528 -11.60 27.00 -0.13
C ALA A 528 -12.72 27.89 0.45
N ARG A 529 -12.42 29.17 0.75
CA ARG A 529 -13.40 30.16 1.27
C ARG A 529 -14.09 30.96 0.16
N VAL A 530 -13.64 30.84 -1.09
CA VAL A 530 -14.23 31.59 -2.20
C VAL A 530 -15.58 30.97 -2.54
N GLU A 531 -16.66 31.72 -2.34
CA GLU A 531 -18.00 31.38 -2.82
C GLU A 531 -18.25 32.10 -4.14
N VAL A 532 -18.76 31.37 -5.13
CA VAL A 532 -19.00 31.90 -6.47
C VAL A 532 -20.43 31.56 -6.87
N PRO A 533 -21.25 32.53 -7.30
CA PRO A 533 -22.56 32.24 -7.85
C PRO A 533 -22.42 31.41 -9.13
N GLY A 534 -23.29 30.42 -9.33
CA GLY A 534 -23.30 29.57 -10.52
C GLY A 534 -23.69 28.13 -10.24
N GLY A 535 -23.68 27.31 -11.31
CA GLY A 535 -23.99 25.89 -11.23
C GLY A 535 -22.97 25.08 -10.42
N VAL A 536 -23.34 23.84 -10.06
CA VAL A 536 -22.52 22.92 -9.25
C VAL A 536 -21.09 22.82 -9.78
N LEU A 537 -20.92 22.63 -11.09
CA LEU A 537 -19.59 22.52 -11.71
C LEU A 537 -18.72 23.76 -11.46
N VAL A 538 -19.28 24.96 -11.61
CA VAL A 538 -18.57 26.23 -11.38
C VAL A 538 -18.16 26.35 -9.91
N ARG A 539 -19.06 26.01 -8.97
CA ARG A 539 -18.76 26.05 -7.53
C ARG A 539 -17.65 25.10 -7.13
N VAL A 540 -17.63 23.90 -7.72
CA VAL A 540 -16.60 22.88 -7.47
C VAL A 540 -15.27 23.26 -8.12
N VAL A 541 -15.28 23.68 -9.38
CA VAL A 541 -14.05 23.86 -10.18
C VAL A 541 -13.34 25.17 -9.86
N THR A 542 -14.07 26.25 -9.56
CA THR A 542 -13.45 27.59 -9.39
C THR A 542 -12.33 27.63 -8.35
N PRO A 543 -12.48 27.06 -7.12
CA PRO A 543 -11.37 26.99 -6.17
C PRO A 543 -10.11 26.33 -6.74
N TYR A 544 -10.26 25.24 -7.51
CA TYR A 544 -9.12 24.55 -8.15
C TYR A 544 -8.54 25.35 -9.31
N ALA A 545 -9.38 26.06 -10.07
CA ALA A 545 -8.92 26.96 -11.12
C ALA A 545 -8.06 28.11 -10.55
N LEU A 546 -8.41 28.66 -9.38
CA LEU A 546 -7.59 29.64 -8.67
C LEU A 546 -6.22 29.08 -8.27
N LEU A 547 -6.18 27.83 -7.78
CA LEU A 547 -4.91 27.14 -7.50
C LEU A 547 -4.08 26.98 -8.76
N GLY A 548 -4.70 26.50 -9.85
CA GLY A 548 -4.06 26.34 -11.16
C GLY A 548 -3.49 27.66 -11.68
N ALA A 549 -4.27 28.74 -11.64
CA ALA A 549 -3.85 30.07 -12.05
C ALA A 549 -2.65 30.58 -11.21
N SER A 550 -2.68 30.39 -9.89
CA SER A 550 -1.57 30.77 -9.00
C SER A 550 -0.29 29.97 -9.29
N ALA A 551 -0.42 28.67 -9.60
CA ALA A 551 0.71 27.83 -10.00
C ALA A 551 1.30 28.25 -11.35
N VAL A 552 0.45 28.58 -12.33
CA VAL A 552 0.87 29.09 -13.63
C VAL A 552 1.54 30.46 -13.48
N ALA A 553 0.99 31.36 -12.68
CA ALA A 553 1.59 32.65 -12.38
C ALA A 553 2.99 32.49 -11.76
N ALA A 554 3.14 31.61 -10.77
CA ALA A 554 4.43 31.29 -10.17
C ALA A 554 5.43 30.72 -11.20
N LEU A 555 4.96 29.85 -12.10
CA LEU A 555 5.77 29.29 -13.19
C LEU A 555 6.19 30.36 -14.22
N LEU A 556 5.31 31.30 -14.56
CA LEU A 556 5.59 32.40 -15.50
C LEU A 556 6.57 33.40 -14.89
N LEU A 557 6.37 33.79 -13.63
CA LEU A 557 7.31 34.62 -12.87
C LEU A 557 8.70 33.96 -12.80
N TRP A 558 8.74 32.64 -12.58
CA TRP A 558 9.96 31.86 -12.66
C TRP A 558 10.64 31.94 -14.04
N ARG A 559 9.88 31.71 -15.12
CA ARG A 559 10.40 31.77 -16.50
C ARG A 559 10.95 33.17 -16.83
N ARG A 560 10.30 34.24 -16.36
CA ARG A 560 10.74 35.64 -16.57
C ARG A 560 12.02 35.97 -15.81
N ALA A 561 12.12 35.61 -14.52
CA ALA A 561 13.34 35.81 -13.73
C ALA A 561 14.56 35.04 -14.27
N GLY A 562 14.33 33.93 -14.98
CA GLY A 562 15.36 33.15 -15.67
C GLY A 562 15.81 33.68 -17.04
N ARG A 563 15.13 34.69 -17.60
CA ARG A 563 15.49 35.38 -18.86
C ARG A 563 16.32 36.64 -18.63
N THR A 564 16.00 37.43 -17.60
CA THR A 564 16.74 38.68 -17.26
C THR A 564 18.20 38.44 -16.83
N THR A 565 18.55 37.22 -16.41
CA THR A 565 19.92 36.84 -16.04
C THR A 565 20.82 36.40 -17.21
N ARG A 566 20.29 36.32 -18.44
CA ARG A 566 21.10 36.10 -19.66
C ARG A 566 21.73 37.38 -20.23
N ALA A 567 21.39 38.56 -19.70
CA ALA A 567 21.74 39.86 -20.28
C ALA A 567 22.83 40.65 -19.53
N ALA A 568 23.68 40.00 -18.73
CA ALA A 568 24.88 40.66 -18.19
C ALA A 568 26.13 40.15 -18.93
N PRO A 569 26.68 40.89 -19.91
CA PRO A 569 28.01 40.60 -20.41
C PRO A 569 28.99 40.79 -19.24
N VAL A 570 29.79 39.77 -18.95
CA VAL A 570 30.90 39.88 -18.00
C VAL A 570 31.90 40.88 -18.59
N ARG A 571 31.80 42.15 -18.17
CA ARG A 571 32.80 43.18 -18.44
C ARG A 571 34.04 42.83 -17.64
N TRP A 572 35.06 42.28 -18.30
CA TRP A 572 36.40 42.15 -17.75
C TRP A 572 36.96 43.55 -17.48
N ARG A 573 36.86 44.03 -16.22
CA ARG A 573 37.61 45.20 -15.78
C ARG A 573 39.08 44.78 -15.65
N ARG A 574 39.92 45.19 -16.61
CA ARG A 574 41.38 45.25 -16.42
C ARG A 574 41.66 46.24 -15.28
N ALA A 575 42.06 45.74 -14.13
CA ALA A 575 42.62 46.57 -13.08
C ALA A 575 44.05 46.98 -13.50
N GLY A 576 44.22 48.26 -13.84
CA GLY A 576 45.54 48.87 -13.96
C GLY A 576 46.22 48.86 -12.59
N ARG A 577 47.42 48.28 -12.52
CA ARG A 577 48.35 48.48 -11.40
C ARG A 577 49.48 49.36 -11.88
N THR A 578 49.51 50.57 -11.37
CA THR A 578 50.65 51.48 -11.35
C THR A 578 51.79 50.81 -10.57
N ALA A 579 52.89 50.51 -11.26
CA ALA A 579 54.14 50.07 -10.63
C ALA A 579 55.04 51.29 -10.48
N ARG A 580 55.36 51.64 -9.23
CA ARG A 580 56.39 52.62 -8.88
C ARG A 580 57.77 52.09 -9.26
N ALA A 581 58.58 53.00 -9.82
CA ALA A 581 59.97 52.80 -10.19
C ALA A 581 60.90 52.76 -8.96
N ALA A 582 61.95 51.94 -9.04
CA ALA A 582 63.22 52.07 -8.31
C ALA A 582 64.34 51.45 -9.19
N PRO A 583 65.60 51.92 -9.09
CA PRO A 583 66.48 52.06 -10.26
C PRO A 583 67.33 50.82 -10.57
N VAL A 584 67.63 50.68 -11.86
CA VAL A 584 68.55 49.68 -12.43
C VAL A 584 69.97 50.27 -12.47
N GLY A 585 70.88 49.66 -11.71
CA GLY A 585 72.32 49.85 -11.88
C GLY A 585 72.83 48.99 -13.03
N TRP A 586 73.56 49.59 -13.96
CA TRP A 586 74.18 48.92 -15.11
C TRP A 586 75.48 48.23 -14.72
N ARG A 587 75.66 46.96 -15.12
CA ARG A 587 76.98 46.41 -15.51
C ARG A 587 76.81 45.43 -16.67
N ARG A 588 77.51 45.71 -17.77
CA ARG A 588 77.82 44.77 -18.87
C ARG A 588 78.96 43.84 -18.43
N ALA A 589 78.83 42.56 -18.73
CA ALA A 589 79.94 41.68 -19.12
C ALA A 589 79.34 40.45 -19.82
N GLY A 590 79.98 40.03 -20.91
CA GLY A 590 79.46 39.07 -21.87
C GLY A 590 79.52 37.61 -21.42
N GLY A 591 79.12 36.74 -22.36
CA GLY A 591 79.43 35.32 -22.32
C GLY A 591 78.31 34.46 -21.75
N THR A 592 77.50 33.92 -22.66
CA THR A 592 76.86 32.59 -22.62
C THR A 592 76.78 31.88 -21.26
N THR A 593 75.59 31.82 -20.66
CA THR A 593 75.28 30.87 -19.59
C THR A 593 73.89 30.26 -19.79
N ARG A 594 73.88 28.94 -20.02
CA ARG A 594 72.75 28.07 -19.69
C ARG A 594 72.94 27.72 -18.21
N ALA A 595 72.08 28.25 -17.34
CA ALA A 595 71.99 27.83 -15.95
C ALA A 595 70.55 27.96 -15.46
N VAL A 596 70.06 26.84 -14.92
CA VAL A 596 68.80 26.73 -14.18
C VAL A 596 68.89 27.54 -12.89
N PRO A 597 67.79 28.21 -12.45
CA PRO A 597 67.48 28.13 -11.04
C PRO A 597 66.00 27.88 -10.73
N VAL A 598 65.84 26.90 -9.84
CA VAL A 598 64.81 26.69 -8.82
C VAL A 598 63.77 27.82 -8.67
N ARG A 599 62.50 27.49 -8.96
CA ARG A 599 61.36 28.33 -8.63
C ARG A 599 60.58 27.73 -7.48
N TRP A 600 60.60 28.42 -6.33
CA TRP A 600 59.69 28.21 -5.22
C TRP A 600 58.23 28.41 -5.69
N GLY A 601 57.49 27.30 -5.77
CA GLY A 601 56.08 27.27 -6.15
C GLY A 601 55.17 27.65 -4.99
N ARG A 602 54.56 28.85 -5.08
CA ARG A 602 53.50 29.33 -4.19
C ARG A 602 52.27 28.40 -4.21
N ALA A 603 51.75 28.17 -3.01
CA ALA A 603 50.44 27.65 -2.62
C ALA A 603 49.39 27.54 -3.74
N GLY A 604 49.06 26.30 -4.13
CA GLY A 604 47.90 25.98 -4.93
C GLY A 604 46.62 26.03 -4.09
N GLY A 605 45.85 27.10 -4.24
CA GLY A 605 44.48 27.16 -3.75
C GLY A 605 43.59 26.21 -4.55
N VAL A 606 43.10 25.14 -3.91
CA VAL A 606 42.05 24.28 -4.45
C VAL A 606 40.75 25.08 -4.45
N VAL A 607 40.37 25.60 -5.62
CA VAL A 607 39.02 26.12 -5.83
C VAL A 607 38.07 24.93 -5.90
N GLN A 608 37.40 24.62 -4.79
CA GLN A 608 36.25 23.74 -4.79
C GLN A 608 35.13 24.38 -5.63
N ALA A 609 35.03 24.01 -6.91
CA ALA A 609 33.84 24.25 -7.70
C ALA A 609 32.70 23.36 -7.18
N GLY A 610 32.01 23.81 -6.14
CA GLY A 610 30.74 23.21 -5.72
C GLY A 610 29.75 23.23 -6.89
N PRO A 611 28.89 22.20 -7.06
CA PRO A 611 27.93 22.19 -8.15
C PRO A 611 26.94 23.33 -7.97
N VAL A 612 27.11 24.40 -8.75
CA VAL A 612 26.21 25.55 -8.78
C VAL A 612 24.91 25.10 -9.45
N VAL A 613 23.92 24.72 -8.65
CA VAL A 613 22.55 24.56 -9.14
C VAL A 613 22.12 25.89 -9.75
N SER A 614 21.86 25.89 -11.06
CA SER A 614 21.39 27.08 -11.77
C SER A 614 20.15 27.67 -11.06
N ARG A 615 20.01 29.01 -11.04
CA ARG A 615 18.83 29.68 -10.47
C ARG A 615 17.50 29.09 -11.01
N ARG A 616 17.51 28.58 -12.24
CA ARG A 616 16.39 27.86 -12.87
C ARG A 616 15.98 26.59 -12.11
N GLY A 617 16.94 25.79 -11.66
CA GLY A 617 16.68 24.57 -10.89
C GLY A 617 16.04 24.83 -9.52
N ARG A 618 16.45 25.90 -8.83
CA ARG A 618 15.94 26.29 -7.51
C ARG A 618 14.48 26.76 -7.57
N ALA A 619 14.16 27.59 -8.55
CA ALA A 619 12.80 28.12 -8.67
C ALA A 619 11.78 27.12 -9.24
N GLY A 620 12.21 26.11 -10.02
CA GLY A 620 11.34 24.97 -10.34
C GLY A 620 10.95 24.15 -9.10
N VAL A 621 11.85 24.00 -8.12
CA VAL A 621 11.54 23.35 -6.82
C VAL A 621 10.58 24.20 -6.00
N ALA A 622 10.70 25.52 -6.04
CA ALA A 622 9.78 26.44 -5.38
C ALA A 622 8.34 26.30 -5.91
N VAL A 623 8.15 26.20 -7.24
CA VAL A 623 6.83 25.97 -7.84
C VAL A 623 6.26 24.61 -7.44
N VAL A 624 7.07 23.54 -7.52
CA VAL A 624 6.65 22.19 -7.06
C VAL A 624 6.27 22.21 -5.58
N ALA A 625 7.05 22.90 -4.74
CA ALA A 625 6.78 23.01 -3.31
C ALA A 625 5.49 23.80 -3.03
N MET A 626 5.23 24.88 -3.78
CA MET A 626 3.97 25.63 -3.70
C MET A 626 2.77 24.76 -4.09
N VAL A 627 2.87 24.04 -5.21
CA VAL A 627 1.82 23.14 -5.70
C VAL A 627 1.55 21.99 -4.71
N ALA A 628 2.60 21.42 -4.11
CA ALA A 628 2.46 20.48 -3.00
C ALA A 628 1.86 21.13 -1.74
N GLY A 629 2.11 22.42 -1.52
CA GLY A 629 1.51 23.24 -0.48
C GLY A 629 -0.02 23.25 -0.53
N PHE A 630 -0.62 23.18 -1.71
CA PHE A 630 -2.08 23.14 -1.85
C PHE A 630 -2.75 21.92 -1.19
N ALA A 631 -2.01 20.82 -1.09
CA ALA A 631 -2.47 19.59 -0.46
C ALA A 631 -2.37 19.62 1.07
N VAL A 632 -1.57 20.53 1.64
CA VAL A 632 -1.26 20.56 3.07
C VAL A 632 -2.49 20.80 3.96
N PRO A 633 -3.41 21.74 3.67
CA PRO A 633 -4.57 21.97 4.54
C PRO A 633 -5.46 20.73 4.67
N ALA A 634 -5.79 20.08 3.55
CA ALA A 634 -6.60 18.86 3.56
C ALA A 634 -5.89 17.70 4.27
N SER A 635 -4.58 17.58 4.06
CA SER A 635 -3.72 16.60 4.72
C SER A 635 -3.68 16.77 6.24
N VAL A 636 -3.49 18.01 6.71
CA VAL A 636 -3.49 18.35 8.14
C VAL A 636 -4.88 18.13 8.73
N ARG A 637 -5.94 18.55 8.03
CA ARG A 637 -7.32 18.31 8.47
C ARG A 637 -7.60 16.82 8.65
N GLU A 638 -7.21 15.99 7.69
CA GLU A 638 -7.40 14.53 7.78
C GLU A 638 -6.55 13.92 8.89
N ALA A 639 -5.28 14.32 9.02
CA ALA A 639 -4.37 13.78 10.03
C ALA A 639 -4.67 14.27 11.46
N ALA A 640 -5.28 15.44 11.63
CA ALA A 640 -5.56 16.04 12.94
C ALA A 640 -7.02 15.85 13.38
N LEU A 641 -8.01 16.12 12.51
CA LEU A 641 -9.43 16.08 12.88
C LEU A 641 -10.02 14.67 12.90
N ARG A 642 -9.47 13.72 12.13
CA ARG A 642 -9.86 12.29 12.23
C ARG A 642 -8.96 11.50 13.18
N VAL A 643 -8.37 12.15 14.18
CA VAL A 643 -7.88 11.49 15.41
C VAL A 643 -8.95 11.58 16.50
N ALA A 644 -9.84 12.57 16.45
CA ALA A 644 -11.02 12.61 17.32
C ALA A 644 -12.07 11.61 16.78
N PRO A 645 -12.56 10.65 17.59
CA PRO A 645 -13.60 9.74 17.13
C PRO A 645 -14.86 10.54 16.80
N GLU A 646 -15.47 10.26 15.65
CA GLU A 646 -16.82 10.76 15.34
C GLU A 646 -17.78 10.24 16.41
N HIS A 647 -18.23 11.15 17.28
CA HIS A 647 -19.23 10.84 18.29
C HIS A 647 -20.61 10.91 17.65
N GLY A 648 -21.21 9.75 17.41
CA GLY A 648 -22.58 9.60 16.89
C GLY A 648 -22.61 9.30 15.38
N GLY A 649 -23.17 8.15 14.99
CA GLY A 649 -23.49 7.86 13.59
C GLY A 649 -23.18 6.45 13.05
N ARG A 650 -22.39 5.62 13.76
CA ARG A 650 -22.15 4.23 13.29
C ARG A 650 -23.36 3.34 13.57
N LEU A 651 -23.92 2.80 12.49
CA LEU A 651 -25.00 1.83 12.52
C LEU A 651 -24.57 0.57 13.29
N VAL A 652 -25.55 -0.06 13.93
CA VAL A 652 -25.37 -1.37 14.55
C VAL A 652 -25.50 -2.42 13.45
N GLU A 653 -24.37 -2.92 12.97
CA GLU A 653 -24.29 -4.00 11.96
C GLU A 653 -24.66 -5.36 12.54
N ILE A 654 -24.27 -5.63 13.79
CA ILE A 654 -24.51 -6.90 14.46
C ILE A 654 -25.42 -6.65 15.66
N PRO A 655 -26.67 -7.15 15.65
CA PRO A 655 -27.64 -6.89 16.72
C PRO A 655 -27.19 -7.48 18.08
N PRO A 656 -27.71 -6.93 19.21
CA PRO A 656 -27.48 -7.50 20.53
C PRO A 656 -27.86 -8.99 20.58
N GLY A 657 -27.07 -9.80 21.28
CA GLY A 657 -27.29 -11.25 21.41
C GLY A 657 -26.84 -12.10 20.21
N ALA A 658 -26.65 -11.52 19.02
CA ALA A 658 -26.25 -12.26 17.81
C ALA A 658 -24.91 -12.98 17.99
N VAL A 659 -23.90 -12.29 18.54
CA VAL A 659 -22.56 -12.86 18.78
C VAL A 659 -22.62 -14.10 19.68
N ARG A 660 -23.46 -14.08 20.71
CA ARG A 660 -23.63 -15.21 21.63
C ARG A 660 -24.29 -16.40 20.94
N ALA A 661 -25.36 -16.16 20.18
CA ALA A 661 -26.05 -17.19 19.42
C ALA A 661 -25.15 -17.82 18.35
N ALA A 662 -24.44 -17.00 17.59
CA ALA A 662 -23.55 -17.48 16.52
C ALA A 662 -22.34 -18.26 17.07
N ARG A 663 -21.73 -17.80 18.18
CA ARG A 663 -20.68 -18.57 18.87
C ARG A 663 -21.19 -19.89 19.43
N TRP A 664 -22.41 -19.92 19.98
CA TRP A 664 -23.03 -21.16 20.41
C TRP A 664 -23.19 -22.12 19.24
N LEU A 665 -23.76 -21.67 18.12
CA LEU A 665 -23.93 -22.51 16.92
C LEU A 665 -22.57 -23.00 16.38
N ARG A 666 -21.54 -22.15 16.31
CA ARG A 666 -20.18 -22.54 15.91
C ARG A 666 -19.63 -23.68 16.78
N GLY A 667 -19.90 -23.66 18.09
CA GLY A 667 -19.45 -24.69 19.03
C GLY A 667 -20.25 -26.00 18.98
N HIS A 668 -21.44 -26.00 18.39
CA HIS A 668 -22.38 -27.14 18.40
C HIS A 668 -22.73 -27.68 17.00
N SER A 669 -22.02 -27.24 15.96
CA SER A 669 -22.21 -27.68 14.57
C SER A 669 -20.89 -28.11 13.95
N ALA A 670 -20.93 -29.01 12.97
CA ALA A 670 -19.74 -29.38 12.19
C ALA A 670 -19.39 -28.27 11.18
N PRO A 671 -18.10 -28.04 10.84
CA PRO A 671 -17.71 -27.00 9.86
C PRO A 671 -18.39 -27.10 8.49
N GLY A 672 -18.74 -28.32 8.06
CA GLY A 672 -19.46 -28.57 6.81
C GLY A 672 -20.99 -28.49 6.91
N ASP A 673 -21.56 -28.24 8.09
CA ASP A 673 -23.00 -28.06 8.23
C ASP A 673 -23.46 -26.75 7.59
N VAL A 674 -24.63 -26.78 6.95
CA VAL A 674 -25.25 -25.61 6.30
C VAL A 674 -26.30 -24.98 7.22
N VAL A 675 -26.26 -23.65 7.30
CA VAL A 675 -27.19 -22.81 8.05
C VAL A 675 -28.15 -22.11 7.10
N ALA A 676 -29.44 -22.09 7.38
CA ALA A 676 -30.40 -21.17 6.73
C ALA A 676 -30.75 -20.02 7.69
N THR A 677 -31.02 -18.84 7.14
CA THR A 677 -31.34 -17.62 7.89
C THR A 677 -32.29 -16.75 7.07
N ASP A 678 -33.13 -15.96 7.74
CA ASP A 678 -33.98 -14.92 7.15
C ASP A 678 -33.31 -13.52 7.15
N LEU A 679 -32.06 -13.46 7.59
CA LEU A 679 -31.28 -12.24 7.74
C LEU A 679 -30.46 -11.98 6.48
N HIS A 680 -31.03 -11.22 5.54
CA HIS A 680 -30.44 -10.96 4.21
C HIS A 680 -29.91 -9.53 4.02
N CYS A 681 -30.52 -8.56 4.70
CA CYS A 681 -30.28 -7.14 4.46
C CYS A 681 -29.70 -6.48 5.71
N ARG A 682 -28.86 -5.47 5.53
CA ARG A 682 -28.41 -4.63 6.64
C ARG A 682 -29.58 -3.84 7.24
N PRO A 683 -29.56 -3.56 8.56
CA PRO A 683 -30.58 -2.75 9.22
C PRO A 683 -30.36 -1.24 8.96
N VAL A 684 -30.40 -0.83 7.69
CA VAL A 684 -30.25 0.57 7.26
C VAL A 684 -31.63 1.25 7.16
N GLN A 685 -31.74 2.52 7.55
CA GLN A 685 -32.99 3.32 7.46
C GLN A 685 -33.37 3.74 6.03
N VAL A 686 -32.86 3.06 4.99
CA VAL A 686 -33.05 3.44 3.59
C VAL A 686 -34.06 2.47 2.94
N PRO A 687 -34.99 2.93 2.10
CA PRO A 687 -35.87 2.03 1.35
C PRO A 687 -35.08 0.98 0.54
N GLY A 688 -35.48 -0.29 0.65
CA GLY A 688 -34.89 -1.42 -0.08
C GLY A 688 -33.88 -2.25 0.73
N CYS A 689 -33.38 -3.32 0.11
CA CYS A 689 -32.40 -4.23 0.72
C CYS A 689 -30.96 -3.79 0.39
N ASP A 690 -30.14 -3.45 1.39
CA ASP A 690 -28.68 -3.44 1.26
C ASP A 690 -28.17 -4.85 1.58
N SER A 691 -27.88 -5.63 0.54
CA SER A 691 -27.54 -7.06 0.62
C SER A 691 -26.11 -7.37 1.11
N ARG A 692 -25.44 -6.40 1.77
CA ARG A 692 -24.11 -6.59 2.41
C ARG A 692 -24.22 -7.13 3.84
N HIS A 693 -24.95 -8.23 4.02
CA HIS A 693 -25.16 -8.84 5.33
C HIS A 693 -24.35 -10.13 5.49
N TYR A 694 -23.23 -10.07 6.23
CA TYR A 694 -22.25 -11.18 6.25
C TYR A 694 -21.92 -11.77 7.62
N TRP A 695 -22.60 -11.32 8.68
CA TRP A 695 -22.17 -11.68 10.04
C TRP A 695 -22.63 -13.05 10.52
N VAL A 696 -23.67 -13.66 9.93
CA VAL A 696 -24.08 -15.02 10.31
C VAL A 696 -23.00 -15.99 9.83
N ALA A 697 -22.63 -15.96 8.56
CA ALA A 697 -21.51 -16.74 8.03
C ALA A 697 -20.20 -16.45 8.79
N GLY A 698 -19.91 -15.17 9.03
CA GLY A 698 -18.71 -14.73 9.75
C GLY A 698 -18.58 -15.27 11.17
N LEU A 699 -19.61 -15.08 12.01
CA LEU A 699 -19.53 -15.43 13.42
C LEU A 699 -19.77 -16.92 13.68
N THR A 700 -20.51 -17.61 12.81
CA THR A 700 -20.73 -19.05 12.93
C THR A 700 -19.58 -19.86 12.34
N GLU A 701 -18.77 -19.26 11.45
CA GLU A 701 -17.79 -19.97 10.62
C GLU A 701 -18.45 -21.14 9.84
N ARG A 702 -19.70 -20.97 9.41
CA ARG A 702 -20.46 -21.95 8.61
C ARG A 702 -20.92 -21.35 7.30
N ARG A 703 -21.12 -22.22 6.31
CA ARG A 703 -21.76 -21.84 5.06
C ARG A 703 -23.24 -21.61 5.28
N VAL A 704 -23.76 -20.55 4.70
CA VAL A 704 -25.15 -20.14 4.78
C VAL A 704 -25.83 -20.40 3.44
N LEU A 705 -27.06 -20.90 3.45
CA LEU A 705 -27.84 -21.15 2.24
C LEU A 705 -27.91 -19.89 1.37
N VAL A 706 -28.38 -18.81 1.98
CA VAL A 706 -28.36 -17.45 1.45
C VAL A 706 -28.46 -16.47 2.63
N GLU A 707 -27.49 -15.56 2.77
CA GLU A 707 -27.58 -14.35 3.61
C GLU A 707 -27.41 -13.11 2.72
N GLY A 708 -26.28 -12.42 2.77
CA GLY A 708 -25.90 -11.36 1.84
C GLY A 708 -25.21 -11.87 0.57
N TRP A 709 -25.57 -11.27 -0.56
CA TRP A 709 -25.09 -11.64 -1.90
C TRP A 709 -24.47 -10.49 -2.69
N ALA A 710 -24.32 -9.29 -2.10
CA ALA A 710 -23.83 -8.10 -2.81
C ALA A 710 -22.45 -8.30 -3.46
N TYR A 711 -21.61 -9.15 -2.88
CA TYR A 711 -20.25 -9.45 -3.36
C TYR A 711 -20.15 -10.76 -4.16
N ALA A 712 -21.27 -11.46 -4.38
CA ALA A 712 -21.30 -12.62 -5.27
C ALA A 712 -20.99 -12.20 -6.72
N GLU A 713 -20.25 -13.04 -7.46
CA GLU A 713 -20.02 -12.80 -8.89
C GLU A 713 -21.35 -12.78 -9.65
N SER A 714 -22.29 -13.66 -9.28
CA SER A 714 -23.66 -13.68 -9.82
C SER A 714 -24.47 -12.42 -9.54
N THR A 715 -24.01 -11.53 -8.65
CA THR A 715 -24.59 -10.19 -8.42
C THR A 715 -23.81 -9.12 -9.16
N LEU A 716 -22.49 -9.08 -8.97
CA LEU A 716 -21.62 -8.03 -9.52
C LEU A 716 -21.56 -8.06 -11.05
N SER A 717 -21.65 -9.23 -11.69
CA SER A 717 -21.65 -9.35 -13.15
C SER A 717 -22.94 -8.83 -13.81
N ARG A 718 -24.04 -8.76 -13.04
CA ARG A 718 -25.34 -8.21 -13.47
C ARG A 718 -25.56 -6.77 -13.02
N ALA A 719 -24.65 -6.20 -12.24
CA ALA A 719 -24.78 -4.84 -11.74
C ALA A 719 -24.45 -3.84 -12.84
N GLU A 720 -25.49 -3.21 -13.40
CA GLU A 720 -25.33 -2.13 -14.37
C GLU A 720 -24.84 -0.85 -13.69
N LEU A 721 -23.66 -0.38 -14.10
CA LEU A 721 -23.08 0.85 -13.57
C LEU A 721 -24.03 2.04 -13.75
N PHE A 722 -24.22 2.80 -12.67
CA PHE A 722 -24.98 4.07 -12.65
C PHE A 722 -26.48 3.95 -12.88
N VAL A 723 -27.03 2.74 -13.08
CA VAL A 723 -28.46 2.49 -13.29
C VAL A 723 -29.12 2.08 -11.98
N SER A 724 -28.58 1.05 -11.33
CA SER A 724 -29.09 0.54 -10.06
C SER A 724 -27.94 0.17 -9.13
N PRO A 725 -28.06 0.45 -7.82
CA PRO A 725 -27.00 0.10 -6.88
C PRO A 725 -26.82 -1.42 -6.86
N TYR A 726 -25.57 -1.90 -7.01
CA TYR A 726 -25.27 -3.33 -6.89
C TYR A 726 -25.75 -3.94 -5.57
N LEU A 727 -25.90 -3.10 -4.53
CA LEU A 727 -26.45 -3.43 -3.23
C LEU A 727 -27.90 -3.94 -3.27
N ARG A 728 -28.67 -3.49 -4.26
CA ARG A 728 -30.10 -3.76 -4.45
C ARG A 728 -30.39 -4.71 -5.60
N VAL A 729 -29.36 -5.20 -6.30
CA VAL A 729 -29.54 -6.20 -7.35
C VAL A 729 -30.15 -7.45 -6.70
N PRO A 730 -31.31 -7.95 -7.18
CA PRO A 730 -31.93 -9.13 -6.62
C PRO A 730 -31.01 -10.34 -6.68
N PHE A 731 -31.12 -11.21 -5.68
CA PHE A 731 -30.39 -12.49 -5.67
C PHE A 731 -30.64 -13.28 -6.97
N ALA A 732 -29.62 -13.93 -7.52
CA ALA A 732 -29.73 -14.56 -8.84
C ALA A 732 -30.75 -15.72 -8.84
N ASP A 733 -30.77 -16.55 -7.80
CA ASP A 733 -31.65 -17.72 -7.67
C ASP A 733 -32.87 -17.37 -6.80
N GLN A 734 -33.85 -16.70 -7.41
CA GLN A 734 -35.08 -16.27 -6.73
C GLN A 734 -35.88 -17.44 -6.15
N ALA A 735 -35.85 -18.62 -6.79
CA ALA A 735 -36.54 -19.81 -6.30
C ALA A 735 -35.93 -20.32 -4.98
N ARG A 736 -34.60 -20.31 -4.86
CA ARG A 736 -33.90 -20.65 -3.62
C ARG A 736 -34.18 -19.64 -2.51
N LEU A 737 -34.17 -18.34 -2.80
CA LEU A 737 -34.51 -17.33 -1.80
C LEU A 737 -35.95 -17.47 -1.33
N ALA A 738 -36.90 -17.69 -2.24
CA ALA A 738 -38.29 -17.94 -1.88
C ALA A 738 -38.46 -19.19 -1.00
N ALA A 739 -37.76 -20.29 -1.31
CA ALA A 739 -37.78 -21.52 -0.51
C ALA A 739 -37.17 -21.31 0.89
N ASN A 740 -36.05 -20.58 0.97
CA ASN A 740 -35.44 -20.18 2.24
C ASN A 740 -36.44 -19.39 3.09
N ASP A 741 -36.96 -18.29 2.54
CA ASP A 741 -37.80 -17.36 3.28
C ASP A 741 -39.16 -17.97 3.67
N ALA A 742 -39.73 -18.84 2.84
CA ALA A 742 -40.97 -19.55 3.15
C ALA A 742 -40.85 -20.37 4.44
N THR A 743 -39.66 -20.91 4.73
CA THR A 743 -39.40 -21.67 5.96
C THR A 743 -39.51 -20.79 7.21
N PHE A 744 -39.12 -19.52 7.13
CA PHE A 744 -39.16 -18.58 8.26
C PHE A 744 -40.49 -17.83 8.35
N ARG A 745 -41.07 -17.43 7.21
CA ARG A 745 -42.33 -16.65 7.14
C ARG A 745 -43.57 -17.51 7.37
N ALA A 746 -43.60 -18.72 6.83
CA ALA A 746 -44.70 -19.68 6.99
C ALA A 746 -44.14 -21.08 7.27
N PRO A 747 -43.62 -21.32 8.50
CA PRO A 747 -43.05 -22.61 8.88
C PRO A 747 -44.00 -23.77 8.61
N SER A 748 -43.50 -24.82 7.97
CA SER A 748 -44.22 -26.08 7.76
C SER A 748 -43.24 -27.24 7.68
N ALA A 749 -43.69 -28.46 7.97
CA ALA A 749 -42.88 -29.67 7.84
C ALA A 749 -42.31 -29.82 6.41
N ARG A 750 -43.13 -29.50 5.40
CA ARG A 750 -42.74 -29.52 3.98
C ARG A 750 -41.61 -28.53 3.69
N ASN A 751 -41.70 -27.29 4.16
CA ASN A 751 -40.68 -26.26 3.90
C ASN A 751 -39.34 -26.63 4.56
N VAL A 752 -39.39 -27.07 5.83
CA VAL A 752 -38.20 -27.49 6.59
C VAL A 752 -37.53 -28.72 5.95
N GLN A 753 -38.31 -29.75 5.61
CA GLN A 753 -37.78 -30.93 4.90
C GLN A 753 -37.22 -30.57 3.53
N HIS A 754 -37.87 -29.67 2.79
CA HIS A 754 -37.38 -29.23 1.49
C HIS A 754 -35.99 -28.59 1.59
N LEU A 755 -35.76 -27.71 2.57
CA LEU A 755 -34.44 -27.12 2.78
C LEU A 755 -33.37 -28.16 3.14
N SER A 756 -33.73 -29.13 4.00
CA SER A 756 -32.82 -30.18 4.40
C SER A 756 -32.45 -31.12 3.25
N GLN A 757 -33.44 -31.63 2.51
CA GLN A 757 -33.23 -32.59 1.43
C GLN A 757 -32.59 -31.96 0.19
N LYS A 758 -33.02 -30.77 -0.21
CA LYS A 758 -32.54 -30.13 -1.45
C LYS A 758 -31.21 -29.41 -1.27
N TYR A 759 -31.00 -28.76 -0.13
CA TYR A 759 -29.86 -27.87 0.10
C TYR A 759 -28.94 -28.32 1.25
N GLY A 760 -29.24 -29.44 1.91
CA GLY A 760 -28.42 -29.97 3.00
C GLY A 760 -28.47 -29.12 4.27
N VAL A 761 -29.48 -28.26 4.43
CA VAL A 761 -29.63 -27.42 5.62
C VAL A 761 -29.85 -28.30 6.85
N LYS A 762 -29.07 -28.04 7.90
CA LYS A 762 -29.21 -28.71 9.21
C LYS A 762 -29.60 -27.76 10.33
N TRP A 763 -29.31 -26.47 10.17
CA TRP A 763 -29.49 -25.46 11.19
C TRP A 763 -30.31 -24.29 10.66
N LEU A 764 -31.26 -23.81 11.45
CA LEU A 764 -32.00 -22.59 11.19
C LEU A 764 -31.57 -21.54 12.22
N PHE A 765 -31.08 -20.40 11.75
CA PHE A 765 -30.66 -19.27 12.57
C PHE A 765 -31.55 -18.08 12.26
N THR A 766 -32.25 -17.53 13.25
CA THR A 766 -33.22 -16.45 13.01
C THR A 766 -33.43 -15.62 14.28
N GLY A 767 -34.16 -14.50 14.14
CA GLY A 767 -34.74 -13.80 15.29
C GLY A 767 -35.68 -14.70 16.11
N ILE A 768 -36.37 -14.13 17.10
CA ILE A 768 -37.32 -14.91 17.89
C ILE A 768 -38.51 -15.35 17.02
N ASN A 769 -38.53 -16.64 16.67
CA ASN A 769 -39.60 -17.26 15.88
C ASN A 769 -40.02 -18.59 16.52
N PRO A 770 -41.00 -18.61 17.45
CA PRO A 770 -41.40 -19.81 18.18
C PRO A 770 -42.13 -20.84 17.29
N GLU A 771 -42.75 -20.41 16.19
CA GLU A 771 -43.51 -21.30 15.29
C GLU A 771 -42.63 -22.37 14.64
N LEU A 772 -41.35 -22.06 14.38
CA LEU A 772 -40.36 -23.04 13.92
C LEU A 772 -40.21 -24.23 14.87
N GLY A 773 -40.48 -24.06 16.16
CA GLY A 773 -40.40 -25.12 17.18
C GLY A 773 -41.34 -26.29 16.93
N LYS A 774 -42.40 -26.11 16.12
CA LYS A 774 -43.32 -27.17 15.70
C LYS A 774 -42.71 -28.13 14.67
N PHE A 775 -41.67 -27.69 13.94
CA PHE A 775 -41.10 -28.41 12.80
C PHE A 775 -39.59 -28.64 12.89
N ALA A 776 -38.90 -27.96 13.81
CA ALA A 776 -37.48 -28.10 14.07
C ALA A 776 -37.21 -28.01 15.57
N ARG A 777 -36.17 -28.71 16.06
CA ARG A 777 -35.87 -28.77 17.49
C ARG A 777 -35.12 -27.53 17.94
N LEU A 778 -35.69 -26.74 18.85
CA LEU A 778 -35.00 -25.60 19.47
C LEU A 778 -33.75 -26.10 20.23
N GLN A 779 -32.60 -25.47 19.97
CA GLN A 779 -31.34 -25.80 20.63
C GLN A 779 -30.78 -24.64 21.46
N PHE A 780 -30.97 -23.42 20.99
CA PHE A 780 -30.50 -22.22 21.70
C PHE A 780 -31.51 -21.09 21.54
N ARG A 781 -31.69 -20.31 22.61
CA ARG A 781 -32.50 -19.09 22.59
C ARG A 781 -31.89 -18.05 23.53
N ASN A 782 -31.89 -16.80 23.11
CA ASN A 782 -31.69 -15.64 23.99
C ASN A 782 -32.84 -14.63 23.79
N SER A 783 -32.66 -13.38 24.22
CA SER A 783 -33.68 -12.33 24.09
C SER A 783 -33.96 -11.88 22.65
N HIS A 784 -33.07 -12.18 21.70
CA HIS A 784 -33.15 -11.67 20.32
C HIS A 784 -33.11 -12.75 19.24
N PHE A 785 -32.50 -13.91 19.50
CA PHE A 785 -32.25 -14.95 18.51
C PHE A 785 -32.62 -16.34 19.02
N SER A 786 -33.05 -17.18 18.08
CA SER A 786 -33.28 -18.61 18.27
C SER A 786 -32.49 -19.42 17.23
N VAL A 787 -31.97 -20.57 17.65
CA VAL A 787 -31.27 -21.53 16.78
C VAL A 787 -31.98 -22.88 16.88
N TYR A 788 -32.40 -23.40 15.74
CA TYR A 788 -33.09 -24.68 15.62
C TYR A 788 -32.24 -25.67 14.82
N ARG A 789 -32.40 -26.96 15.14
CA ARG A 789 -31.82 -28.07 14.39
C ARG A 789 -32.93 -28.81 13.65
N ILE A 790 -32.72 -29.07 12.37
CA ILE A 790 -33.59 -29.93 11.57
C ILE A 790 -33.28 -31.38 11.90
N GLY A 791 -34.34 -32.18 12.11
CA GLY A 791 -34.27 -33.59 12.48
C GLY A 791 -33.90 -34.51 11.34
#